data_AF-A0A9W7E162-F1
#
_entry.id   AF-A0A9W7E162-F1
#
_cell.length_a   1.000
_cell.length_b   1.000
_cell.length_c   1.000
_cell.angle_alpha   90.00
_cell.angle_beta   90.00
_cell.angle_gamma   90.00
#
_symmetry.space_group_name_H-M   'P 1'
#
loop_
_entity.id
_entity.type
_entity.pdbx_description
1 polymer ?
#
loop_
_entity_poly.entity_id
_entity_poly.type
_entity_poly.pdbx_seq_one_letter_code
_entity_poly.pdbx_strand_id
1 'polypeptide(L)'
;AEACALCGMEKKLFEPAVFYCNGTNCPSKRIRRNSYYYVAGNNQYHWCHQCFTELKEVNPVELPDMVVRKSDLAKNKRKNDDQPEESWVACDTCGRWIHQICGLFNTRQNKDQRSKYECPRCTISSRQKTGNLGASSTAKNASDLPRTKLSEYMERHINELKIEKYKELAQTKAASEGIELEENGEITIRQVTSMDRTIAVRDGMKRRYKFKNYPEDFKFRCKCLVVFQNIDGVDVMLFGLYVYEHDKSNPQPNHRAIYVSYLDSVHYMQPRKIRTFIYHEILIAYLDYVRHRGFATAHIWACPPLKGDDYILYAKPEDQRTPKDQQLRQWYVDMLATCQQRGIVKSVTNMHDLYFADPKNDATIVPYLDGDYWVGEAENIIKELEEGSGGKKNKSGGSKKKQQKKGAGNNARGGTRSTGLDEEALIASGIARFLSQLGETIAPMKESFLVAFLNWEEKSAIRDKEIEKERAIEEKEEAARKVIEDARKAKEDAAKKKEEEEKKKEEEEAKVKEEKGSSQFLNLCQGNHYQNNTLRNAKHTSMMVLWHLHNREAPKFVQQCSVCSREILLGYRYHCQVCTDFDVCQDCMHGPLKANPHWHSLQPIRIKEEEQSEKQKKERQRSIQLHMQLLAHAAACSNAECPSANCSKMKGLLKHGRSCQVQAKGGCHVCKRIWALLQLHARQCKNRNCSVPSCDVIRESARRLLQQQQQMDDRRREMMNK
;
A
#
# COMPACT_ATOMS: atom_id res chain seq x y z
N ALA A 1 -22.06 -21.08 29.57
CA ALA A 1 -21.37 -20.15 28.66
C ALA A 1 -22.35 -19.78 27.55
N GLU A 2 -22.49 -18.50 27.23
CA GLU A 2 -23.38 -18.09 26.13
C GLU A 2 -22.67 -18.35 24.80
N ALA A 3 -23.13 -19.34 24.05
CA ALA A 3 -22.63 -19.64 22.70
C ALA A 3 -23.29 -18.73 21.67
N CYS A 4 -22.59 -18.42 20.58
CA CYS A 4 -23.14 -17.61 19.48
C CYS A 4 -24.41 -18.25 18.93
N ALA A 5 -25.52 -17.50 18.94
CA ALA A 5 -26.82 -18.03 18.51
C ALA A 5 -26.87 -18.42 17.02
N LEU A 6 -25.90 -18.00 16.19
CA LEU A 6 -25.80 -18.36 14.78
C LEU A 6 -24.87 -19.56 14.55
N CYS A 7 -23.63 -19.50 15.03
CA CYS A 7 -22.63 -20.53 14.73
C CYS A 7 -22.43 -21.57 15.82
N GLY A 8 -23.07 -21.42 16.99
CA GLY A 8 -22.98 -22.35 18.12
C GLY A 8 -21.63 -22.38 18.83
N MET A 9 -20.67 -21.55 18.41
CA MET A 9 -19.32 -21.51 19.00
C MET A 9 -19.27 -20.50 20.14
N GLU A 10 -18.51 -20.82 21.18
CA GLU A 10 -18.24 -19.92 22.31
C GLU A 10 -17.14 -18.91 22.01
N LYS A 11 -16.19 -19.25 21.14
CA LYS A 11 -15.07 -18.39 20.76
C LYS A 11 -14.70 -18.56 19.30
N LYS A 12 -14.35 -17.45 18.65
CA LYS A 12 -13.68 -17.41 17.36
C LYS A 12 -12.46 -16.51 17.46
N LEU A 13 -11.32 -16.99 16.99
CA LEU A 13 -10.06 -16.29 17.06
C LEU A 13 -9.68 -15.76 15.68
N PHE A 14 -9.09 -14.56 15.66
CA PHE A 14 -8.45 -14.00 14.49
C PHE A 14 -7.08 -14.64 14.25
N GLU A 15 -6.61 -14.59 12.99
CA GLU A 15 -5.23 -14.92 12.66
C GLU A 15 -4.26 -14.07 13.50
N PRO A 16 -3.25 -14.67 14.16
CA PRO A 16 -2.32 -13.94 15.00
C PRO A 16 -1.46 -12.95 14.19
N ALA A 17 -1.07 -11.85 14.83
CA ALA A 17 -0.16 -10.89 14.23
C ALA A 17 1.20 -11.51 13.87
N VAL A 18 1.74 -11.10 12.73
CA VAL A 18 3.06 -11.52 12.26
C VAL A 18 4.06 -10.39 12.49
N PHE A 19 5.10 -10.67 13.29
CA PHE A 19 6.16 -9.71 13.58
C PHE A 19 7.45 -10.09 12.86
N TYR A 20 8.20 -9.09 12.39
CA TYR A 20 9.47 -9.26 11.70
C TYR A 20 10.59 -8.56 12.49
N CYS A 21 11.77 -9.18 12.54
CA CYS A 21 12.90 -8.67 13.30
C CYS A 21 13.64 -7.53 12.57
N ASN A 22 14.00 -6.46 13.30
CA ASN A 22 14.78 -5.31 12.84
C ASN A 22 16.29 -5.43 13.15
N GLY A 23 16.76 -6.58 13.61
CA GLY A 23 18.18 -6.81 13.91
C GLY A 23 19.04 -6.90 12.65
N THR A 24 20.27 -6.36 12.70
CA THR A 24 21.21 -6.30 11.56
C THR A 24 21.59 -7.67 10.99
N ASN A 25 21.67 -8.70 11.83
CA ASN A 25 22.02 -10.08 11.44
C ASN A 25 20.78 -10.97 11.18
N CYS A 26 19.58 -10.41 11.37
CA CYS A 26 18.30 -11.10 11.18
C CYS A 26 17.28 -10.15 10.53
N PRO A 27 17.67 -9.39 9.48
CA PRO A 27 16.79 -8.39 8.91
C PRO A 27 15.58 -9.12 8.33
N SER A 28 14.40 -8.69 8.76
CA SER A 28 13.12 -9.11 8.18
C SER A 28 12.82 -10.61 8.27
N LYS A 29 13.43 -11.33 9.22
CA LYS A 29 13.01 -12.69 9.59
C LYS A 29 11.79 -12.65 10.51
N ARG A 30 10.82 -13.53 10.25
CA ARG A 30 9.62 -13.68 11.08
C ARG A 30 10.00 -14.15 12.49
N ILE A 31 9.50 -13.42 13.49
CA ILE A 31 9.63 -13.79 14.90
C ILE A 31 8.69 -14.97 15.16
N ARG A 32 9.24 -16.06 15.71
CA ARG A 32 8.50 -17.32 15.93
C ARG A 32 7.37 -17.12 16.94
N ARG A 33 6.25 -17.83 16.73
CA ARG A 33 5.16 -17.90 17.72
C ARG A 33 5.68 -18.50 19.03
N ASN A 34 5.07 -18.08 20.14
CA ASN A 34 5.42 -18.44 21.51
C ASN A 34 6.86 -18.07 21.94
N SER A 35 7.61 -17.35 21.10
CA SER A 35 8.95 -16.85 21.45
C SER A 35 8.87 -15.45 22.07
N TYR A 36 9.86 -15.13 22.90
CA TYR A 36 10.02 -13.78 23.41
C TYR A 36 10.66 -12.87 22.37
N TYR A 37 10.19 -11.63 22.33
CA TYR A 37 10.68 -10.57 21.47
C TYR A 37 10.64 -9.24 22.20
N TYR A 38 11.30 -8.23 21.63
CA TYR A 38 11.51 -6.93 22.25
C TYR A 38 10.99 -5.83 21.34
N VAL A 39 10.36 -4.81 21.93
CA VAL A 39 9.54 -3.85 21.18
C VAL A 39 9.98 -2.41 21.41
N ALA A 40 9.96 -1.59 20.36
CA ALA A 40 10.11 -0.13 20.44
C ALA A 40 9.06 0.61 19.60
N GLY A 41 8.95 1.93 19.85
CA GLY A 41 8.17 2.84 19.02
C GLY A 41 6.68 2.54 18.98
N ASN A 42 6.04 2.32 20.13
CA ASN A 42 4.61 1.94 20.21
C ASN A 42 4.28 0.74 19.30
N ASN A 43 5.04 -0.34 19.44
CA ASN A 43 4.85 -1.59 18.68
C ASN A 43 5.20 -1.53 17.18
N GLN A 44 6.00 -0.54 16.77
CA GLN A 44 6.44 -0.41 15.37
C GLN A 44 7.72 -1.19 15.03
N TYR A 45 8.59 -1.42 16.01
CA TYR A 45 9.87 -2.10 15.80
C TYR A 45 10.03 -3.29 16.73
N HIS A 46 10.56 -4.39 16.20
CA HIS A 46 10.65 -5.66 16.91
C HIS A 46 12.03 -6.29 16.76
N TRP A 47 12.57 -6.87 17.83
CA TRP A 47 13.78 -7.70 17.81
C TRP A 47 13.48 -9.09 18.31
N CYS A 48 13.91 -10.11 17.57
CA CYS A 48 13.92 -11.46 18.10
C CYS A 48 14.93 -11.56 19.27
N HIS A 49 14.78 -12.61 20.08
CA HIS A 49 15.66 -12.81 21.22
C HIS A 49 17.15 -12.84 20.86
N GLN A 50 17.51 -13.52 19.76
CA GLN A 50 18.90 -13.59 19.30
C GLN A 50 19.47 -12.20 18.97
N CYS A 51 18.79 -11.42 18.14
CA CYS A 51 19.30 -10.10 17.76
C CYS A 51 19.30 -9.10 18.89
N PHE A 52 18.35 -9.18 19.82
CA PHE A 52 18.39 -8.36 21.02
C PHE A 52 19.67 -8.65 21.84
N THR A 53 20.05 -9.91 22.00
CA THR A 53 21.25 -10.30 22.75
C THR A 53 22.54 -9.77 22.09
N GLU A 54 22.58 -9.75 20.76
CA GLU A 54 23.69 -9.23 19.96
C GLU A 54 23.85 -7.69 19.99
N LEU A 55 22.83 -6.95 20.45
CA LEU A 55 22.93 -5.50 20.62
C LEU A 55 23.98 -5.15 21.70
N LYS A 56 24.83 -4.18 21.41
CA LYS A 56 25.83 -3.64 22.35
C LYS A 56 25.15 -2.65 23.31
N GLU A 57 25.42 -2.77 24.61
CA GLU A 57 24.86 -1.86 25.64
C GLU A 57 25.26 -0.39 25.44
N VAL A 58 26.47 -0.17 24.89
CA VAL A 58 27.07 1.17 24.77
C VAL A 58 26.55 1.91 23.54
N ASN A 59 26.16 1.19 22.49
CA ASN A 59 25.79 1.79 21.21
C ASN A 59 24.27 1.85 21.10
N PRO A 60 23.66 3.06 21.07
CA PRO A 60 22.25 3.17 20.81
C PRO A 60 21.91 2.67 19.38
N VAL A 61 20.75 2.04 19.24
CA VAL A 61 20.22 1.66 17.93
C VAL A 61 19.51 2.87 17.36
N GLU A 62 20.08 3.42 16.29
CA GLU A 62 19.47 4.49 15.53
C GLU A 62 18.39 3.90 14.62
N LEU A 63 17.14 4.18 14.96
CA LEU A 63 16.00 3.87 14.13
C LEU A 63 15.61 5.11 13.33
N PRO A 64 14.78 4.93 12.29
CA PRO A 64 14.27 6.03 11.51
C PRO A 64 13.68 7.18 12.36
N ASP A 65 12.71 6.92 13.22
CA ASP A 65 11.95 7.96 13.92
C ASP A 65 12.38 8.15 15.38
N MET A 66 13.32 7.35 15.87
CA MET A 66 13.80 7.38 17.24
C MET A 66 15.17 6.76 17.43
N VAL A 67 15.76 7.00 18.58
CA VAL A 67 16.97 6.31 19.02
C VAL A 67 16.58 5.47 20.22
N VAL A 68 16.87 4.17 20.19
CA VAL A 68 16.53 3.25 21.28
C VAL A 68 17.77 2.57 21.83
N ARG A 69 17.85 2.47 23.16
CA ARG A 69 18.90 1.72 23.82
C ARG A 69 18.42 0.31 24.13
N LYS A 70 19.37 -0.61 24.25
CA LYS A 70 19.09 -2.00 24.63
C LYS A 70 18.35 -2.09 25.96
N SER A 71 18.68 -1.25 26.93
CA SER A 71 17.99 -1.13 28.21
C SER A 71 16.52 -0.72 28.08
N ASP A 72 16.15 0.08 27.09
CA ASP A 72 14.76 0.48 26.84
C ASP A 72 13.96 -0.67 26.19
N LEU A 73 14.59 -1.39 25.25
CA LEU A 73 14.02 -2.60 24.64
C LEU A 73 13.79 -3.69 25.69
N ALA A 74 14.71 -3.86 26.64
CA ALA A 74 14.62 -4.85 27.71
C ALA A 74 13.37 -4.69 28.58
N LYS A 75 12.94 -3.43 28.80
CA LYS A 75 11.71 -3.10 29.55
C LYS A 75 10.43 -3.48 28.80
N ASN A 76 10.49 -3.59 27.48
CA ASN A 76 9.37 -3.94 26.60
C ASN A 76 9.54 -5.35 25.98
N LYS A 77 9.89 -6.33 26.82
CA LYS A 77 9.90 -7.74 26.46
C LYS A 77 8.48 -8.29 26.40
N ARG A 78 8.08 -8.85 25.25
CA ARG A 78 6.77 -9.47 25.02
C ARG A 78 6.92 -10.92 24.59
N LYS A 79 5.86 -11.71 24.73
CA LYS A 79 5.77 -13.06 24.20
C LYS A 79 4.80 -13.05 23.02
N ASN A 80 5.18 -13.71 21.92
CA ASN A 80 4.35 -13.77 20.72
C ASN A 80 3.32 -14.91 20.84
N ASP A 81 2.45 -14.84 21.83
CA ASP A 81 1.36 -15.80 22.08
C ASP A 81 -0.04 -15.20 21.94
N ASP A 82 -0.15 -13.87 21.84
CA ASP A 82 -1.44 -13.17 21.72
C ASP A 82 -2.23 -13.59 20.45
N GLN A 83 -3.54 -13.75 20.62
CA GLN A 83 -4.51 -14.10 19.58
C GLN A 83 -5.82 -13.36 19.86
N PRO A 84 -6.14 -12.32 19.09
CA PRO A 84 -7.35 -11.55 19.28
C PRO A 84 -8.61 -12.41 19.05
N GLU A 85 -9.63 -12.22 19.91
CA GLU A 85 -10.94 -12.87 19.78
C GLU A 85 -11.90 -11.99 18.97
N GLU A 86 -12.84 -12.60 18.22
CA GLU A 86 -13.89 -11.88 17.51
C GLU A 86 -14.82 -11.13 18.47
N SER A 87 -15.13 -9.87 18.15
CA SER A 87 -16.10 -9.09 18.90
C SER A 87 -17.52 -9.63 18.77
N TRP A 88 -18.36 -9.30 19.75
CA TRP A 88 -19.74 -9.75 19.87
C TRP A 88 -20.75 -8.60 19.70
N VAL A 89 -21.95 -8.93 19.24
CA VAL A 89 -23.09 -8.01 19.17
C VAL A 89 -24.35 -8.69 19.69
N ALA A 90 -25.15 -7.96 20.48
CA ALA A 90 -26.44 -8.42 20.99
C ALA A 90 -27.57 -7.98 20.05
N CYS A 91 -28.54 -8.85 19.80
CA CYS A 91 -29.75 -8.51 19.06
C CYS A 91 -30.70 -7.67 19.92
N ASP A 92 -31.13 -6.51 19.44
CA ASP A 92 -32.07 -5.64 20.18
C ASP A 92 -33.50 -6.20 20.24
N THR A 93 -33.81 -7.24 19.44
CA THR A 93 -35.14 -7.87 19.41
C THR A 93 -35.25 -9.09 20.32
N CYS A 94 -34.25 -9.98 20.32
CA CYS A 94 -34.29 -11.22 21.11
C CYS A 94 -33.27 -11.28 22.25
N GLY A 95 -32.40 -10.27 22.39
CA GLY A 95 -31.36 -10.19 23.43
C GLY A 95 -30.20 -11.17 23.25
N ARG A 96 -30.26 -12.09 22.27
CA ARG A 96 -29.22 -13.10 22.08
C ARG A 96 -27.94 -12.51 21.51
N TRP A 97 -26.81 -13.01 22.01
CA TRP A 97 -25.48 -12.66 21.55
C TRP A 97 -25.02 -13.49 20.35
N ILE A 98 -24.34 -12.82 19.42
CA ILE A 98 -23.73 -13.42 18.25
C ILE A 98 -22.37 -12.79 17.98
N HIS A 99 -21.46 -13.52 17.33
CA HIS A 99 -20.23 -12.92 16.81
C HIS A 99 -20.57 -11.85 15.75
N GLN A 100 -19.89 -10.70 15.81
CA GLN A 100 -20.07 -9.58 14.89
C GLN A 100 -19.98 -10.00 13.42
N ILE A 101 -18.99 -10.84 13.08
CA ILE A 101 -18.78 -11.35 11.72
C ILE A 101 -19.90 -12.29 11.31
N CYS A 102 -20.38 -13.16 12.21
CA CYS A 102 -21.50 -14.06 11.92
C CYS A 102 -22.79 -13.30 11.62
N GLY A 103 -23.00 -12.17 12.29
CA GLY A 103 -24.14 -11.28 12.06
C GLY A 103 -23.97 -10.29 10.91
N LEU A 104 -22.81 -10.26 10.24
CA LEU A 104 -22.39 -9.21 9.29
C LEU A 104 -22.68 -7.80 9.83
N PHE A 105 -22.39 -7.58 11.11
CA PHE A 105 -22.67 -6.31 11.76
C PHE A 105 -21.57 -5.29 11.48
N ASN A 106 -21.95 -4.16 10.86
CA ASN A 106 -21.07 -3.04 10.59
C ASN A 106 -21.14 -2.00 11.72
N THR A 107 -20.17 -2.06 12.64
CA THR A 107 -20.06 -1.10 13.76
C THR A 107 -19.97 0.35 13.31
N ARG A 108 -19.45 0.62 12.11
CA ARG A 108 -19.22 1.97 11.58
C ARG A 108 -20.44 2.62 10.94
N GLN A 109 -21.46 1.83 10.59
CA GLN A 109 -22.75 2.35 10.13
C GLN A 109 -23.64 2.83 11.28
N ASN A 110 -23.45 2.30 12.49
CA ASN A 110 -24.21 2.68 13.67
C ASN A 110 -23.61 3.90 14.40
N LYS A 111 -23.41 5.00 13.67
CA LYS A 111 -22.69 6.20 14.16
C LYS A 111 -23.30 6.78 15.44
N ASP A 112 -24.63 6.77 15.54
CA ASP A 112 -25.34 7.39 16.67
C ASP A 112 -25.61 6.42 17.83
N GLN A 113 -25.21 5.14 17.70
CA GLN A 113 -25.53 4.05 18.65
C GLN A 113 -27.03 3.87 18.93
N ARG A 114 -27.90 4.46 18.09
CA ARG A 114 -29.37 4.44 18.21
C ARG A 114 -30.04 3.51 17.19
N SER A 115 -29.32 3.07 16.17
CA SER A 115 -29.87 2.15 15.17
C SER A 115 -29.98 0.77 15.77
N LYS A 116 -31.22 0.24 15.81
CA LYS A 116 -31.48 -1.09 16.32
C LYS A 116 -30.81 -2.14 15.43
N TYR A 117 -30.02 -3.02 16.02
CA TYR A 117 -29.51 -4.23 15.38
C TYR A 117 -30.49 -5.38 15.58
N GLU A 118 -30.97 -5.93 14.48
CA GLU A 118 -31.76 -7.16 14.46
C GLU A 118 -30.93 -8.30 13.89
N CYS A 119 -30.85 -9.43 14.61
CA CYS A 119 -30.08 -10.59 14.14
C CYS A 119 -30.80 -11.28 12.97
N PRO A 120 -30.06 -12.04 12.13
CA PRO A 120 -30.62 -12.69 10.95
C PRO A 120 -31.88 -13.53 11.22
N ARG A 121 -31.94 -14.25 12.36
CA ARG A 121 -33.12 -15.06 12.72
C ARG A 121 -34.36 -14.20 13.01
N CYS A 122 -34.20 -13.10 13.72
CA CYS A 122 -35.31 -12.18 14.00
C CYS A 122 -35.77 -11.49 12.71
N THR A 123 -34.83 -11.01 11.89
CA THR A 123 -35.14 -10.40 10.60
C THR A 123 -35.89 -11.36 9.68
N ILE A 124 -35.48 -12.63 9.58
CA ILE A 124 -36.19 -13.66 8.79
C ILE A 124 -37.61 -13.86 9.34
N SER A 125 -37.78 -14.03 10.65
CA SER A 125 -39.10 -14.22 11.27
C SER A 125 -40.01 -13.01 11.04
N SER A 126 -39.47 -11.80 11.15
CA SER A 126 -40.18 -10.54 10.89
C SER A 126 -40.63 -10.45 9.42
N ARG A 127 -39.76 -10.79 8.46
CA ARG A 127 -40.08 -10.83 7.03
C ARG A 127 -41.15 -11.86 6.68
N GLN A 128 -41.09 -13.05 7.29
CA GLN A 128 -42.12 -14.08 7.10
C GLN A 128 -43.49 -13.63 7.62
N LYS A 129 -43.53 -12.92 8.76
CA LYS A 129 -44.78 -12.38 9.33
C LYS A 129 -45.37 -11.24 8.51
N THR A 130 -44.52 -10.39 7.93
CA THR A 130 -44.94 -9.20 7.16
C THR A 130 -45.16 -9.47 5.68
N GLY A 131 -44.79 -10.65 5.19
CA GLY A 131 -44.81 -10.99 3.76
C GLY A 131 -43.73 -10.29 2.92
N ASN A 132 -42.92 -9.41 3.53
CA ASN A 132 -41.87 -8.67 2.84
C ASN A 132 -40.57 -9.48 2.80
N LEU A 133 -40.49 -10.43 1.88
CA LEU A 133 -39.36 -11.35 1.74
C LEU A 133 -38.10 -10.69 1.13
N GLY A 134 -38.23 -9.49 0.57
CA GLY A 134 -37.13 -8.74 -0.05
C GLY A 134 -36.02 -8.35 0.92
N ALA A 135 -34.80 -8.21 0.40
CA ALA A 135 -33.68 -7.67 1.17
C ALA A 135 -33.92 -6.17 1.47
N SER A 136 -33.95 -5.81 2.75
CA SER A 136 -34.22 -4.43 3.21
C SER A 136 -32.93 -3.64 3.57
N SER A 137 -31.76 -4.08 3.11
CA SER A 137 -30.51 -3.42 3.48
C SER A 137 -30.40 -2.05 2.83
N THR A 138 -30.15 -1.02 3.64
CA THR A 138 -29.84 0.35 3.18
C THR A 138 -28.34 0.55 2.94
N ALA A 139 -27.52 -0.48 3.18
CA ALA A 139 -26.08 -0.40 3.00
C ALA A 139 -25.73 -0.36 1.50
N LYS A 140 -24.93 0.66 1.13
CA LYS A 140 -24.39 0.77 -0.22
C LYS A 140 -23.53 -0.44 -0.58
N ASN A 141 -23.75 -0.97 -1.76
CA ASN A 141 -23.11 -2.17 -2.29
C ASN A 141 -21.93 -1.80 -3.23
N ALA A 142 -21.31 -2.79 -3.87
CA ALA A 142 -20.22 -2.57 -4.81
C ALA A 142 -20.70 -1.87 -6.09
N SER A 143 -21.92 -2.16 -6.54
CA SER A 143 -22.49 -1.57 -7.75
C SER A 143 -22.72 -0.06 -7.61
N ASP A 144 -22.97 0.42 -6.38
CA ASP A 144 -23.14 1.82 -6.00
C ASP A 144 -21.83 2.63 -6.00
N LEU A 145 -20.67 1.95 -6.07
CA LEU A 145 -19.39 2.66 -6.20
C LEU A 145 -19.34 3.43 -7.52
N PRO A 146 -18.65 4.59 -7.56
CA PRO A 146 -18.53 5.39 -8.78
C PRO A 146 -18.00 4.56 -9.97
N ARG A 147 -18.75 4.58 -11.08
CA ARG A 147 -18.39 3.90 -12.33
C ARG A 147 -17.40 4.74 -13.14
N THR A 148 -16.49 4.11 -13.87
CA THR A 148 -15.58 4.79 -14.83
C THR A 148 -15.69 4.10 -16.19
N LYS A 149 -15.27 4.76 -17.27
CA LYS A 149 -15.26 4.15 -18.61
C LYS A 149 -14.55 2.79 -18.63
N LEU A 150 -13.38 2.71 -17.99
CA LEU A 150 -12.65 1.45 -17.81
C LEU A 150 -13.49 0.42 -17.02
N SER A 151 -14.07 0.82 -15.88
CA SER A 151 -14.88 -0.09 -15.05
C SER A 151 -16.08 -0.65 -15.81
N GLU A 152 -16.80 0.21 -16.54
CA GLU A 152 -17.99 -0.15 -17.32
C GLU A 152 -17.64 -1.03 -18.51
N TYR A 153 -16.55 -0.72 -19.21
CA TYR A 153 -16.05 -1.56 -20.30
C TYR A 153 -15.72 -2.97 -19.82
N MET A 154 -14.94 -3.07 -18.73
CA MET A 154 -14.54 -4.38 -18.19
C MET A 154 -15.73 -5.16 -17.63
N GLU A 155 -16.60 -4.50 -16.85
CA GLU A 155 -17.77 -5.15 -16.23
C GLU A 155 -18.72 -5.72 -17.27
N ARG A 156 -19.01 -4.98 -18.34
CA ARG A 156 -19.86 -5.46 -19.43
C ARG A 156 -19.25 -6.66 -20.13
N HIS A 157 -18.00 -6.51 -20.59
CA HIS A 157 -17.26 -7.56 -21.31
C HIS A 157 -17.19 -8.86 -20.49
N ILE A 158 -16.90 -8.76 -19.19
CA ILE A 158 -16.70 -9.92 -18.32
C ILE A 158 -18.02 -10.58 -17.95
N ASN A 159 -19.10 -9.82 -17.70
CA ASN A 159 -20.40 -10.44 -17.42
C ASN A 159 -21.01 -11.11 -18.66
N GLU A 160 -20.82 -10.57 -19.86
CA GLU A 160 -21.21 -11.23 -21.12
C GLU A 160 -20.51 -12.59 -21.27
N LEU A 161 -19.18 -12.62 -21.15
CA LEU A 161 -18.40 -13.86 -21.20
C LEU A 161 -18.70 -14.82 -20.05
N LYS A 162 -19.01 -14.29 -18.85
CA LYS A 162 -19.44 -15.09 -17.70
C LYS A 162 -20.70 -15.87 -18.08
N ILE A 163 -21.71 -15.22 -18.65
CA ILE A 163 -22.97 -15.86 -19.04
C ILE A 163 -22.72 -16.99 -20.04
N GLU A 164 -21.88 -16.77 -21.05
CA GLU A 164 -21.52 -17.80 -22.03
C GLU A 164 -20.80 -18.99 -21.39
N LYS A 165 -19.81 -18.73 -20.52
CA LYS A 165 -19.08 -19.77 -19.81
C LYS A 165 -19.98 -20.57 -18.87
N TYR A 166 -20.95 -19.93 -18.25
CA TYR A 166 -21.96 -20.60 -17.43
C TYR A 166 -22.84 -21.53 -18.25
N LYS A 167 -23.29 -21.10 -19.43
CA LYS A 167 -24.08 -21.94 -20.34
C LYS A 167 -23.31 -23.19 -20.76
N GLU A 168 -22.03 -23.06 -21.10
CA GLU A 168 -21.15 -24.19 -21.43
C GLU A 168 -21.02 -25.19 -20.26
N LEU A 169 -20.81 -24.67 -19.04
CA LEU A 169 -20.74 -25.49 -17.82
C LEU A 169 -22.08 -26.15 -17.49
N ALA A 170 -23.19 -25.43 -17.66
CA ALA A 170 -24.54 -25.94 -17.43
C ALA A 170 -24.87 -27.08 -18.38
N GLN A 171 -24.55 -26.94 -19.67
CA GLN A 171 -24.74 -28.02 -20.65
C GLN A 171 -23.91 -29.26 -20.30
N THR A 172 -22.63 -29.08 -19.97
CA THR A 172 -21.74 -30.18 -19.59
C THR A 172 -22.25 -30.90 -18.34
N LYS A 173 -22.71 -30.14 -17.34
CA LYS A 173 -23.16 -30.68 -16.06
C LYS A 173 -24.58 -31.27 -16.11
N ALA A 174 -25.47 -30.69 -16.90
CA ALA A 174 -26.79 -31.25 -17.18
C ALA A 174 -26.65 -32.58 -17.92
N ALA A 175 -25.72 -32.67 -18.87
CA ALA A 175 -25.42 -33.92 -19.57
C ALA A 175 -24.83 -35.00 -18.67
N SER A 176 -24.06 -34.63 -17.62
CA SER A 176 -23.41 -35.61 -16.73
C SER A 176 -24.19 -35.93 -15.45
N GLU A 177 -24.95 -34.98 -14.89
CA GLU A 177 -25.52 -35.04 -13.54
C GLU A 177 -27.01 -34.66 -13.46
N GLY A 178 -27.62 -34.13 -14.52
CA GLY A 178 -29.05 -33.77 -14.53
C GLY A 178 -29.45 -32.63 -13.58
N ILE A 179 -28.50 -31.79 -13.16
CA ILE A 179 -28.71 -30.69 -12.20
C ILE A 179 -28.54 -29.34 -12.91
N GLU A 180 -29.52 -28.44 -12.76
CA GLU A 180 -29.41 -27.04 -13.22
C GLU A 180 -28.38 -26.27 -12.36
N LEU A 181 -27.53 -25.49 -13.01
CA LEU A 181 -26.56 -24.62 -12.32
C LEU A 181 -27.27 -23.37 -11.81
N GLU A 182 -27.28 -23.17 -10.49
CA GLU A 182 -27.75 -21.91 -9.90
C GLU A 182 -26.97 -20.72 -10.46
N GLU A 183 -27.71 -19.68 -10.86
CA GLU A 183 -27.15 -18.44 -11.38
C GLU A 183 -26.51 -17.66 -10.22
N ASN A 184 -25.17 -17.70 -10.12
CA ASN A 184 -24.46 -16.95 -9.08
C ASN A 184 -24.36 -15.47 -9.46
N GLY A 185 -24.26 -14.62 -8.43
CA GLY A 185 -24.41 -13.18 -8.55
C GLY A 185 -23.49 -12.49 -9.56
N GLU A 186 -23.88 -11.26 -9.89
CA GLU A 186 -23.19 -10.36 -10.82
C GLU A 186 -21.74 -10.12 -10.39
N ILE A 187 -20.85 -10.00 -11.38
CA ILE A 187 -19.47 -9.56 -11.15
C ILE A 187 -19.44 -8.05 -11.28
N THR A 188 -19.03 -7.35 -10.23
CA THR A 188 -18.88 -5.89 -10.25
C THR A 188 -17.40 -5.53 -10.26
N ILE A 189 -16.99 -4.67 -11.19
CA ILE A 189 -15.59 -4.23 -11.32
C ILE A 189 -15.51 -2.73 -11.12
N ARG A 190 -14.63 -2.26 -10.24
CA ARG A 190 -14.52 -0.84 -9.92
C ARG A 190 -13.07 -0.37 -9.87
N GLN A 191 -12.78 0.70 -10.61
CA GLN A 191 -11.57 1.49 -10.43
C GLN A 191 -11.71 2.34 -9.15
N VAL A 192 -11.17 1.85 -8.04
CA VAL A 192 -11.27 2.51 -6.74
C VAL A 192 -10.23 3.61 -6.55
N THR A 193 -9.15 3.59 -7.33
CA THR A 193 -8.06 4.56 -7.28
C THR A 193 -7.53 4.86 -8.67
N SER A 194 -7.22 6.14 -8.92
CA SER A 194 -6.44 6.64 -10.04
C SER A 194 -5.66 7.85 -9.55
N MET A 195 -4.34 7.75 -9.49
CA MET A 195 -3.49 8.82 -8.93
C MET A 195 -2.21 8.96 -9.71
N ASP A 196 -1.82 10.20 -10.00
CA ASP A 196 -0.51 10.48 -10.59
C ASP A 196 0.60 10.30 -9.54
N ARG A 197 1.66 9.63 -9.94
CA ARG A 197 2.84 9.30 -9.15
C ARG A 197 4.11 9.58 -9.93
N THR A 198 5.23 9.57 -9.22
CA THR A 198 6.54 9.80 -9.80
C THR A 198 7.53 8.83 -9.15
N ILE A 199 8.29 8.12 -9.96
CA ILE A 199 9.46 7.36 -9.54
C ILE A 199 10.71 8.20 -9.82
N ALA A 200 11.48 8.50 -8.78
CA ALA A 200 12.78 9.12 -8.93
C ALA A 200 13.82 8.06 -9.28
N VAL A 201 14.70 8.38 -10.24
CA VAL A 201 15.84 7.53 -10.58
C VAL A 201 16.84 7.57 -9.43
N ARG A 202 17.29 6.38 -9.02
CA ARG A 202 18.20 6.22 -7.88
C ARG A 202 19.61 6.71 -8.20
N ASP A 203 20.38 7.01 -7.15
CA ASP A 203 21.64 7.76 -7.24
C ASP A 203 22.71 7.01 -8.07
N GLY A 204 22.78 5.68 -8.00
CA GLY A 204 23.72 4.88 -8.78
C GLY A 204 23.50 5.05 -10.28
N MET A 205 22.28 4.76 -10.75
CA MET A 205 21.88 4.95 -12.15
C MET A 205 22.05 6.40 -12.61
N LYS A 206 21.63 7.37 -11.79
CA LYS A 206 21.72 8.81 -12.12
C LYS A 206 23.17 9.25 -12.34
N ARG A 207 24.09 8.85 -11.46
CA ARG A 207 25.52 9.18 -11.61
C ARG A 207 26.12 8.49 -12.83
N ARG A 208 25.81 7.21 -13.03
CA ARG A 208 26.39 6.40 -14.09
C ARG A 208 26.01 6.86 -15.49
N TYR A 209 24.76 7.26 -15.71
CA TYR A 209 24.25 7.66 -17.02
C TYR A 209 24.04 9.17 -17.19
N LYS A 210 24.65 9.98 -16.33
CA LYS A 210 24.58 11.46 -16.39
C LYS A 210 24.99 12.01 -17.76
N PHE A 211 26.01 11.42 -18.39
CA PHE A 211 26.53 11.84 -19.69
C PHE A 211 25.54 11.62 -20.85
N LYS A 212 24.54 10.73 -20.68
CA LYS A 212 23.46 10.49 -21.67
C LYS A 212 22.22 11.35 -21.43
N ASN A 213 22.26 12.28 -20.47
CA ASN A 213 21.10 13.07 -20.07
C ASN A 213 19.89 12.18 -19.70
N TYR A 214 20.15 11.06 -19.01
CA TYR A 214 19.10 10.15 -18.57
C TYR A 214 18.11 10.85 -17.62
N PRO A 215 16.79 10.61 -17.74
CA PRO A 215 15.79 11.31 -16.93
C PRO A 215 16.04 11.19 -15.42
N GLU A 216 15.72 12.24 -14.66
CA GLU A 216 15.81 12.20 -13.19
C GLU A 216 14.62 11.50 -12.54
N ASP A 217 13.47 11.49 -13.22
CA ASP A 217 12.25 10.86 -12.78
C ASP A 217 11.35 10.44 -13.94
N PHE A 218 10.44 9.51 -13.66
CA PHE A 218 9.37 9.09 -14.57
C PHE A 218 8.03 9.25 -13.86
N LYS A 219 7.07 9.90 -14.54
CA LYS A 219 5.71 10.07 -14.02
C LYS A 219 4.83 8.94 -14.50
N PHE A 220 3.87 8.50 -13.70
CA PHE A 220 2.93 7.46 -14.10
C PHE A 220 1.61 7.60 -13.38
N ARG A 221 0.55 7.05 -13.96
CA ARG A 221 -0.75 6.96 -13.30
C ARG A 221 -0.90 5.59 -12.67
N CYS A 222 -1.09 5.57 -11.35
CA CYS A 222 -1.35 4.38 -10.56
C CYS A 222 -2.86 4.16 -10.47
N LYS A 223 -3.34 3.03 -11.00
CA LYS A 223 -4.75 2.62 -10.89
C LYS A 223 -4.89 1.38 -10.03
N CYS A 224 -5.98 1.30 -9.28
CA CYS A 224 -6.39 0.10 -8.55
C CYS A 224 -7.79 -0.32 -9.01
N LEU A 225 -7.89 -1.54 -9.50
CA LEU A 225 -9.12 -2.21 -9.89
C LEU A 225 -9.46 -3.26 -8.82
N VAL A 226 -10.72 -3.28 -8.40
CA VAL A 226 -11.24 -4.25 -7.44
C VAL A 226 -12.44 -4.97 -8.06
N VAL A 227 -12.49 -6.28 -7.88
CA VAL A 227 -13.54 -7.14 -8.41
C VAL A 227 -14.32 -7.74 -7.26
N PHE A 228 -15.63 -7.55 -7.31
CA PHE A 228 -16.59 -8.11 -6.39
C PHE A 228 -17.45 -9.14 -7.11
N GLN A 229 -17.91 -10.15 -6.36
CA GLN A 229 -19.02 -11.00 -6.78
C GLN A 229 -20.06 -11.00 -5.67
N ASN A 230 -21.34 -10.88 -6.04
CA ASN A 230 -22.42 -11.07 -5.08
C ASN A 230 -22.57 -12.57 -4.75
N ILE A 231 -22.30 -12.94 -3.49
CA ILE A 231 -22.35 -14.32 -2.98
C ILE A 231 -23.31 -14.35 -1.79
N ASP A 232 -24.44 -15.05 -1.94
CA ASP A 232 -25.56 -15.12 -0.99
C ASP A 232 -26.06 -13.73 -0.57
N GLY A 233 -26.22 -12.82 -1.53
CA GLY A 233 -26.70 -11.46 -1.29
C GLY A 233 -25.66 -10.49 -0.72
N VAL A 234 -24.38 -10.89 -0.65
CA VAL A 234 -23.29 -10.07 -0.10
C VAL A 234 -22.19 -9.92 -1.14
N ASP A 235 -21.75 -8.69 -1.41
CA ASP A 235 -20.61 -8.45 -2.28
C ASP A 235 -19.31 -8.88 -1.61
N VAL A 236 -18.60 -9.81 -2.23
CA VAL A 236 -17.32 -10.33 -1.77
C VAL A 236 -16.23 -9.84 -2.72
N MET A 237 -15.24 -9.12 -2.19
CA MET A 237 -14.02 -8.72 -2.88
C MET A 237 -13.15 -9.95 -3.14
N LEU A 238 -13.02 -10.34 -4.41
CA LEU A 238 -12.34 -11.57 -4.81
C LEU A 238 -10.97 -11.35 -5.44
N PHE A 239 -10.76 -10.19 -6.05
CA PHE A 239 -9.56 -9.90 -6.82
C PHE A 239 -9.24 -8.41 -6.76
N GLY A 240 -7.94 -8.10 -6.66
CA GLY A 240 -7.40 -6.74 -6.71
C GLY A 240 -6.24 -6.66 -7.71
N LEU A 241 -6.15 -5.55 -8.43
CA LEU A 241 -5.14 -5.32 -9.45
C LEU A 241 -4.64 -3.88 -9.42
N TYR A 242 -3.34 -3.72 -9.24
CA TYR A 242 -2.62 -2.45 -9.38
C TYR A 242 -1.85 -2.43 -10.69
N VAL A 243 -2.07 -1.37 -11.47
CA VAL A 243 -1.41 -1.14 -12.76
C VAL A 243 -0.84 0.27 -12.82
N TYR A 244 0.33 0.41 -13.40
CA TYR A 244 1.01 1.69 -13.61
C TYR A 244 1.02 2.01 -15.09
N GLU A 245 0.45 3.15 -15.46
CA GLU A 245 0.37 3.63 -16.83
C GLU A 245 1.38 4.76 -17.05
N HIS A 246 2.42 4.52 -17.87
CA HIS A 246 3.34 5.54 -18.36
C HIS A 246 2.86 5.99 -19.75
N ASP A 247 2.25 7.17 -19.82
CA ASP A 247 1.63 7.66 -21.04
C ASP A 247 2.64 8.15 -22.10
N LYS A 248 2.13 8.69 -23.21
CA LYS A 248 2.95 9.27 -24.29
C LYS A 248 3.79 10.48 -23.88
N SER A 249 3.51 11.11 -22.74
CA SER A 249 4.30 12.23 -22.24
C SER A 249 5.55 11.79 -21.49
N ASN A 250 5.67 10.48 -21.17
CA ASN A 250 6.91 9.96 -20.58
C ASN A 250 8.07 10.04 -21.56
N PRO A 251 9.26 10.42 -21.07
CA PRO A 251 10.48 10.21 -21.83
C PRO A 251 10.76 8.72 -21.99
N GLN A 252 11.58 8.39 -22.99
CA GLN A 252 12.18 7.05 -23.07
C GLN A 252 12.99 6.77 -21.81
N PRO A 253 13.04 5.53 -21.30
CA PRO A 253 12.50 4.30 -21.91
C PRO A 253 11.06 3.93 -21.54
N ASN A 254 10.34 4.74 -20.74
CA ASN A 254 9.01 4.39 -20.24
C ASN A 254 7.85 4.83 -21.16
N HIS A 255 8.16 5.38 -22.32
CA HIS A 255 7.17 5.96 -23.22
C HIS A 255 6.09 4.92 -23.62
N ARG A 256 4.81 5.23 -23.33
CA ARG A 256 3.65 4.36 -23.65
C ARG A 256 3.75 2.94 -23.05
N ALA A 257 4.40 2.77 -21.91
CA ALA A 257 4.49 1.47 -21.23
C ALA A 257 3.41 1.31 -20.14
N ILE A 258 2.90 0.09 -19.96
CA ILE A 258 2.14 -0.29 -18.76
C ILE A 258 2.90 -1.32 -17.95
N TYR A 259 2.75 -1.28 -16.63
CA TYR A 259 3.32 -2.25 -15.71
C TYR A 259 2.22 -2.85 -14.83
N VAL A 260 2.10 -4.17 -14.83
CA VAL A 260 1.23 -4.90 -13.89
C VAL A 260 2.01 -5.06 -12.59
N SER A 261 1.72 -4.18 -11.62
CA SER A 261 2.53 -4.06 -10.42
C SER A 261 2.19 -5.12 -9.38
N TYR A 262 0.92 -5.24 -9.01
CA TYR A 262 0.46 -6.23 -8.04
C TYR A 262 -0.88 -6.77 -8.47
N LEU A 263 -1.05 -8.09 -8.41
CA LEU A 263 -2.36 -8.70 -8.45
C LEU A 263 -2.49 -9.73 -7.34
N ASP A 264 -3.70 -9.87 -6.85
CA ASP A 264 -3.97 -10.75 -5.73
C ASP A 264 -5.43 -11.21 -5.72
N SER A 265 -5.68 -12.38 -5.15
CA SER A 265 -7.01 -12.99 -5.14
C SER A 265 -7.31 -13.83 -3.91
N VAL A 266 -8.60 -14.07 -3.68
CA VAL A 266 -9.13 -15.09 -2.78
C VAL A 266 -10.03 -16.05 -3.56
N HIS A 267 -9.93 -17.34 -3.28
CA HIS A 267 -10.50 -18.41 -4.11
C HIS A 267 -12.02 -18.60 -4.04
N TYR A 268 -12.77 -17.69 -3.43
CA TYR A 268 -14.20 -17.84 -3.18
C TYR A 268 -15.12 -17.58 -4.37
N MET A 269 -14.59 -17.31 -5.57
CA MET A 269 -15.43 -17.10 -6.75
C MET A 269 -16.34 -18.30 -7.01
N GLN A 270 -17.61 -18.04 -7.30
CA GLN A 270 -18.63 -19.05 -7.58
C GLN A 270 -19.12 -18.98 -9.03
N PRO A 271 -19.17 -20.12 -9.75
CA PRO A 271 -18.58 -21.40 -9.38
C PRO A 271 -17.05 -21.33 -9.44
N ARG A 272 -16.38 -22.14 -8.62
CA ARG A 272 -14.90 -22.16 -8.53
C ARG A 272 -14.22 -22.44 -9.89
N LYS A 273 -14.90 -23.17 -10.79
CA LYS A 273 -14.38 -23.55 -12.12
C LYS A 273 -14.17 -22.36 -13.06
N ILE A 274 -14.93 -21.26 -12.92
CA ILE A 274 -14.77 -20.09 -13.80
C ILE A 274 -13.68 -19.13 -13.32
N ARG A 275 -13.15 -19.33 -12.12
CA ARG A 275 -12.27 -18.35 -11.45
C ARG A 275 -11.06 -17.95 -12.30
N THR A 276 -10.31 -18.92 -12.80
CA THR A 276 -9.14 -18.65 -13.64
C THR A 276 -9.53 -17.94 -14.93
N PHE A 277 -10.62 -18.38 -15.57
CA PHE A 277 -11.15 -17.77 -16.78
C PHE A 277 -11.48 -16.28 -16.56
N ILE A 278 -12.23 -15.95 -15.52
CA ILE A 278 -12.57 -14.56 -15.19
C ILE A 278 -11.31 -13.73 -14.91
N TYR A 279 -10.33 -14.26 -14.16
CA TYR A 279 -9.09 -13.54 -13.88
C TYR A 279 -8.25 -13.28 -15.14
N HIS A 280 -8.23 -14.23 -16.10
CA HIS A 280 -7.62 -13.99 -17.41
C HIS A 280 -8.39 -12.89 -18.16
N GLU A 281 -9.71 -12.98 -18.24
CA GLU A 281 -10.54 -11.98 -18.94
C GLU A 281 -10.41 -10.57 -18.35
N ILE A 282 -10.18 -10.43 -17.04
CA ILE A 282 -9.86 -9.14 -16.41
C ILE A 282 -8.57 -8.54 -16.98
N LEU A 283 -7.49 -9.32 -17.07
CA LEU A 283 -6.23 -8.84 -17.62
C LEU A 283 -6.33 -8.60 -19.13
N ILE A 284 -6.97 -9.52 -19.87
CA ILE A 284 -7.17 -9.41 -21.32
C ILE A 284 -7.98 -8.15 -21.65
N ALA A 285 -9.11 -7.92 -20.97
CA ALA A 285 -9.93 -6.74 -21.17
C ALA A 285 -9.16 -5.45 -20.81
N TYR A 286 -8.36 -5.47 -19.74
CA TYR A 286 -7.51 -4.31 -19.43
C TYR A 286 -6.50 -4.02 -20.54
N LEU A 287 -5.80 -5.05 -21.06
CA LEU A 287 -4.84 -4.91 -22.15
C LEU A 287 -5.51 -4.42 -23.45
N ASP A 288 -6.70 -4.94 -23.76
CA ASP A 288 -7.52 -4.48 -24.89
C ASP A 288 -7.94 -3.01 -24.72
N TYR A 289 -8.32 -2.60 -23.52
CA TYR A 289 -8.68 -1.22 -23.25
C TYR A 289 -7.48 -0.28 -23.44
N VAL A 290 -6.31 -0.61 -22.89
CA VAL A 290 -5.14 0.28 -22.96
C VAL A 290 -4.50 0.32 -24.34
N ARG A 291 -4.54 -0.76 -25.14
CA ARG A 291 -4.01 -0.69 -26.52
C ARG A 291 -4.80 0.31 -27.38
N HIS A 292 -6.11 0.43 -27.19
CA HIS A 292 -6.94 1.42 -27.88
C HIS A 292 -6.63 2.87 -27.45
N ARG A 293 -6.10 3.04 -26.23
CA ARG A 293 -5.57 4.31 -25.72
C ARG A 293 -4.12 4.58 -26.16
N GLY A 294 -3.55 3.72 -27.01
CA GLY A 294 -2.23 3.87 -27.59
C GLY A 294 -1.08 3.48 -26.66
N PHE A 295 -1.29 2.62 -25.67
CA PHE A 295 -0.17 2.01 -24.95
C PHE A 295 0.48 0.94 -25.81
N ALA A 296 1.81 0.90 -25.77
CA ALA A 296 2.64 0.13 -26.71
C ALA A 296 3.12 -1.20 -26.13
N THR A 297 3.58 -1.20 -24.88
CA THR A 297 4.13 -2.39 -24.24
C THR A 297 3.48 -2.62 -22.88
N ALA A 298 3.33 -3.90 -22.52
CA ALA A 298 2.92 -4.34 -21.21
C ALA A 298 4.04 -5.17 -20.56
N HIS A 299 4.45 -4.75 -19.37
CA HIS A 299 5.51 -5.38 -18.59
C HIS A 299 4.90 -6.10 -17.39
N ILE A 300 5.28 -7.37 -17.21
CA ILE A 300 4.78 -8.23 -16.13
C ILE A 300 5.96 -8.92 -15.46
N TRP A 301 6.11 -8.68 -14.15
CA TRP A 301 7.00 -9.47 -13.31
C TRP A 301 6.20 -10.59 -12.64
N ALA A 302 6.37 -11.82 -13.14
CA ALA A 302 5.71 -13.02 -12.63
C ALA A 302 6.39 -13.53 -11.36
N CYS A 303 6.16 -12.84 -10.24
CA CYS A 303 6.69 -13.21 -8.93
C CYS A 303 5.55 -13.60 -7.97
N PRO A 304 5.44 -14.86 -7.53
CA PRO A 304 4.47 -15.21 -6.49
C PRO A 304 4.89 -14.61 -5.15
N PRO A 305 3.92 -14.32 -4.25
CA PRO A 305 4.26 -13.84 -2.92
C PRO A 305 5.01 -14.93 -2.15
N LEU A 306 5.92 -14.52 -1.26
CA LEU A 306 6.58 -15.45 -0.34
C LEU A 306 5.55 -16.08 0.60
N LYS A 307 5.83 -17.31 1.08
CA LYS A 307 4.93 -18.01 2.00
C LYS A 307 4.68 -17.15 3.25
N GLY A 308 3.42 -16.74 3.43
CA GLY A 308 2.98 -15.91 4.56
C GLY A 308 3.02 -14.39 4.32
N ASP A 309 3.41 -13.94 3.13
CA ASP A 309 3.27 -12.56 2.69
C ASP A 309 1.99 -12.41 1.84
N ASP A 310 1.25 -11.31 2.02
CA ASP A 310 0.06 -10.96 1.25
C ASP A 310 0.35 -9.75 0.34
N TYR A 311 -0.13 -9.76 -0.91
CA TYR A 311 0.04 -8.62 -1.83
C TYR A 311 -1.00 -7.53 -1.60
N ILE A 312 -2.28 -7.90 -1.51
CA ILE A 312 -3.40 -6.97 -1.37
C ILE A 312 -4.38 -7.48 -0.31
N LEU A 313 -4.86 -8.72 -0.40
CA LEU A 313 -5.91 -9.22 0.50
C LEU A 313 -5.28 -9.97 1.67
N TYR A 314 -5.37 -9.37 2.85
CA TYR A 314 -4.79 -9.88 4.09
C TYR A 314 -5.43 -11.19 4.56
N ALA A 315 -4.59 -12.10 5.06
CA ALA A 315 -4.93 -13.38 5.64
C ALA A 315 -5.70 -14.28 4.67
N LYS A 316 -4.97 -14.97 3.78
CA LYS A 316 -5.55 -15.93 2.82
C LYS A 316 -6.13 -17.17 3.49
N PRO A 317 -7.02 -17.90 2.80
CA PRO A 317 -7.49 -19.20 3.25
C PRO A 317 -6.36 -20.21 3.34
N GLU A 318 -6.38 -21.06 4.35
CA GLU A 318 -5.30 -22.02 4.61
C GLU A 318 -5.17 -23.06 3.48
N ASP A 319 -6.29 -23.42 2.84
CA ASP A 319 -6.33 -24.32 1.69
C ASP A 319 -6.00 -23.64 0.36
N GLN A 320 -5.88 -22.30 0.34
CA GLN A 320 -5.45 -21.56 -0.84
C GLN A 320 -3.93 -21.63 -0.99
N ARG A 321 -3.49 -22.51 -1.90
CA ARG A 321 -2.07 -22.65 -2.24
C ARG A 321 -1.58 -21.48 -3.08
N THR A 322 -0.47 -20.87 -2.67
CA THR A 322 0.29 -19.95 -3.50
C THR A 322 0.90 -20.70 -4.68
N PRO A 323 0.73 -20.23 -5.93
CA PRO A 323 1.34 -20.86 -7.09
C PRO A 323 2.87 -20.80 -6.99
N LYS A 324 3.55 -21.86 -7.44
CA LYS A 324 5.00 -21.83 -7.63
C LYS A 324 5.36 -20.98 -8.85
N ASP A 325 6.60 -20.51 -8.94
CA ASP A 325 7.07 -19.62 -10.02
C ASP A 325 6.70 -20.13 -11.41
N GLN A 326 6.98 -21.40 -11.72
CA GLN A 326 6.64 -21.98 -13.02
C GLN A 326 5.13 -21.99 -13.30
N GLN A 327 4.31 -22.25 -12.30
CA GLN A 327 2.84 -22.28 -12.45
C GLN A 327 2.30 -20.87 -12.69
N LEU A 328 2.82 -19.87 -11.97
CA LEU A 328 2.42 -18.48 -12.16
C LEU A 328 2.88 -17.95 -13.53
N ARG A 329 4.10 -18.30 -13.96
CA ARG A 329 4.59 -17.99 -15.31
C ARG A 329 3.67 -18.56 -16.38
N GLN A 330 3.37 -19.87 -16.30
CA GLN A 330 2.50 -20.52 -17.27
C GLN A 330 1.11 -19.87 -17.30
N TRP A 331 0.57 -19.51 -16.13
CA TRP A 331 -0.71 -18.80 -16.02
C TRP A 331 -0.74 -17.50 -16.83
N TYR A 332 0.31 -16.67 -16.74
CA TYR A 332 0.41 -15.46 -17.57
C TYR A 332 0.65 -15.76 -19.05
N VAL A 333 1.47 -16.76 -19.37
CA VAL A 333 1.73 -17.17 -20.76
C VAL A 333 0.44 -17.62 -21.44
N ASP A 334 -0.40 -18.41 -20.77
CA ASP A 334 -1.70 -18.86 -21.30
C ASP A 334 -2.65 -17.67 -21.55
N MET A 335 -2.67 -16.70 -20.63
CA MET A 335 -3.44 -15.46 -20.77
C MET A 335 -2.94 -14.62 -21.96
N LEU A 336 -1.63 -14.46 -22.12
CA LEU A 336 -1.03 -13.71 -23.23
C LEU A 336 -1.18 -14.43 -24.58
N ALA A 337 -1.14 -15.77 -24.59
CA ALA A 337 -1.43 -16.56 -25.78
C ALA A 337 -2.87 -16.32 -26.26
N THR A 338 -3.82 -16.23 -25.32
CA THR A 338 -5.21 -15.83 -25.61
C THR A 338 -5.26 -14.40 -26.19
N CYS A 339 -4.47 -13.47 -25.65
CA CYS A 339 -4.37 -12.11 -26.22
C CYS A 339 -3.84 -12.12 -27.66
N GLN A 340 -2.84 -12.95 -27.97
CA GLN A 340 -2.30 -13.09 -29.32
C GLN A 340 -3.33 -13.66 -30.29
N GLN A 341 -4.06 -14.70 -29.89
CA GLN A 341 -5.14 -15.29 -30.68
C GLN A 341 -6.25 -14.27 -31.00
N ARG A 342 -6.55 -13.36 -30.06
CA ARG A 342 -7.54 -12.28 -30.23
C ARG A 342 -6.99 -11.03 -30.92
N GLY A 343 -5.72 -11.03 -31.34
CA GLY A 343 -5.09 -9.88 -31.98
C GLY A 343 -4.90 -8.66 -31.06
N ILE A 344 -4.96 -8.84 -29.74
CA ILE A 344 -4.74 -7.81 -28.72
C ILE A 344 -3.24 -7.56 -28.52
N VAL A 345 -2.45 -8.64 -28.58
CA VAL A 345 -1.00 -8.64 -28.45
C VAL A 345 -0.41 -9.12 -29.77
N LYS A 346 0.57 -8.39 -30.32
CA LYS A 346 1.31 -8.77 -31.54
C LYS A 346 2.29 -9.89 -31.25
N SER A 347 3.13 -9.70 -30.23
CA SER A 347 4.19 -10.62 -29.86
C SER A 347 4.48 -10.53 -28.36
N VAL A 348 5.05 -11.61 -27.83
CA VAL A 348 5.49 -11.73 -26.44
C VAL A 348 6.95 -12.14 -26.44
N THR A 349 7.75 -11.52 -25.59
CA THR A 349 9.14 -11.86 -25.31
C THR A 349 9.42 -11.71 -23.82
N ASN A 350 10.69 -11.77 -23.41
CA ASN A 350 11.12 -11.43 -22.06
C ASN A 350 12.12 -10.27 -22.05
N MET A 351 12.32 -9.66 -20.88
CA MET A 351 13.25 -8.53 -20.73
C MET A 351 14.70 -8.90 -21.06
N HIS A 352 15.15 -10.11 -20.71
CA HIS A 352 16.51 -10.60 -21.00
C HIS A 352 16.80 -10.54 -22.50
N ASP A 353 15.99 -11.24 -23.28
CA ASP A 353 16.20 -11.39 -24.71
C ASP A 353 15.99 -10.07 -25.47
N LEU A 354 15.13 -9.18 -24.94
CA LEU A 354 14.86 -7.87 -25.54
C LEU A 354 15.95 -6.82 -25.25
N TYR A 355 16.46 -6.75 -24.02
CA TYR A 355 17.32 -5.64 -23.60
C TYR A 355 18.73 -6.05 -23.19
N PHE A 356 18.89 -7.21 -22.56
CA PHE A 356 20.14 -7.60 -21.91
C PHE A 356 21.02 -8.53 -22.76
N ALA A 357 20.44 -9.22 -23.75
CA ALA A 357 21.16 -10.18 -24.58
C ALA A 357 22.08 -9.53 -25.64
N ASP A 358 21.78 -8.31 -26.09
CA ASP A 358 22.62 -7.59 -27.05
C ASP A 358 23.72 -6.79 -26.32
N PRO A 359 25.02 -7.11 -26.51
CA PRO A 359 26.12 -6.39 -25.88
C PRO A 359 26.24 -4.92 -26.29
N LYS A 360 25.55 -4.49 -27.35
CA LYS A 360 25.52 -3.09 -27.80
C LYS A 360 24.55 -2.22 -26.98
N ASN A 361 23.63 -2.84 -26.26
CA ASN A 361 22.68 -2.13 -25.43
C ASN A 361 23.35 -1.60 -24.15
N ASP A 362 22.68 -0.65 -23.50
CA ASP A 362 22.98 -0.26 -22.13
C ASP A 362 21.68 -0.08 -21.35
N ALA A 363 21.75 0.08 -20.02
CA ALA A 363 20.55 0.09 -19.18
C ALA A 363 19.62 1.29 -19.42
N THR A 364 20.00 2.31 -20.21
CA THR A 364 19.13 3.45 -20.49
C THR A 364 17.95 3.12 -21.39
N ILE A 365 17.98 1.99 -22.09
CA ILE A 365 16.85 1.53 -22.93
C ILE A 365 15.87 0.65 -22.15
N VAL A 366 16.20 0.23 -20.93
CA VAL A 366 15.39 -0.67 -20.12
C VAL A 366 14.31 0.14 -19.38
N PRO A 367 13.01 -0.16 -19.51
CA PRO A 367 11.94 0.56 -18.82
C PRO A 367 12.14 0.59 -17.29
N TYR A 368 12.22 1.80 -16.71
CA TYR A 368 12.49 2.05 -15.30
C TYR A 368 11.18 2.13 -14.51
N LEU A 369 10.67 0.97 -14.10
CA LEU A 369 9.32 0.80 -13.55
C LEU A 369 9.32 0.68 -12.02
N ASP A 370 8.33 1.28 -11.35
CA ASP A 370 8.26 1.29 -9.87
C ASP A 370 8.00 -0.08 -9.27
N GLY A 371 8.89 -0.49 -8.36
CA GLY A 371 8.85 -1.80 -7.72
C GLY A 371 9.29 -2.98 -8.61
N ASP A 372 9.85 -2.72 -9.80
CA ASP A 372 10.44 -3.77 -10.64
C ASP A 372 11.77 -4.28 -10.03
N TYR A 373 12.06 -5.55 -10.26
CA TYR A 373 13.26 -6.25 -9.80
C TYR A 373 14.54 -5.54 -10.24
N TRP A 374 14.66 -5.25 -11.54
CA TRP A 374 15.95 -4.84 -12.12
C TRP A 374 16.41 -3.47 -11.61
N VAL A 375 15.47 -2.58 -11.26
CA VAL A 375 15.77 -1.24 -10.73
C VAL A 375 16.54 -1.33 -9.42
N GLY A 376 16.17 -2.28 -8.56
CA GLY A 376 16.87 -2.52 -7.30
C GLY A 376 18.21 -3.22 -7.51
N GLU A 377 18.25 -4.19 -8.41
CA GLU A 377 19.46 -4.97 -8.70
C GLU A 377 20.53 -4.14 -9.41
N ALA A 378 20.13 -3.21 -10.27
CA ALA A 378 21.01 -2.24 -10.89
C ALA A 378 21.84 -1.46 -9.85
N GLU A 379 21.22 -0.99 -8.76
CA GLU A 379 21.92 -0.24 -7.71
C GLU A 379 22.90 -1.12 -6.93
N ASN A 380 22.55 -2.38 -6.67
CA ASN A 380 23.43 -3.34 -6.01
C ASN A 380 24.69 -3.58 -6.85
N ILE A 381 24.52 -3.89 -8.14
CA ILE A 381 25.62 -4.14 -9.06
C ILE A 381 26.48 -2.88 -9.24
N ILE A 382 25.87 -1.70 -9.41
CA ILE A 382 26.63 -0.43 -9.51
C ILE A 382 27.51 -0.22 -8.28
N LYS A 383 26.97 -0.46 -7.08
CA LYS A 383 27.72 -0.35 -5.84
C LYS A 383 28.89 -1.35 -5.77
N GLU A 384 28.67 -2.61 -6.14
CA GLU A 384 29.71 -3.64 -6.18
C GLU A 384 30.83 -3.30 -7.19
N LEU A 385 30.46 -2.78 -8.36
CA LEU A 385 31.41 -2.34 -9.38
C LEU A 385 32.26 -1.16 -8.90
N GLU A 386 31.65 -0.20 -8.20
CA GLU A 386 32.34 0.94 -7.59
C GLU A 386 33.30 0.46 -6.47
N GLU A 387 32.83 -0.38 -5.54
CA GLU A 387 33.64 -0.91 -4.43
C GLU A 387 34.78 -1.83 -4.90
N GLY A 388 34.54 -2.66 -5.91
CA GLY A 388 35.56 -3.54 -6.49
C GLY A 388 36.63 -2.80 -7.32
N SER A 389 36.34 -1.59 -7.79
CA SER A 389 37.30 -0.73 -8.50
C SER A 389 38.26 0.04 -7.55
N GLY A 390 37.91 0.13 -6.26
CA GLY A 390 38.62 0.90 -5.25
C GLY A 390 39.24 0.07 -4.13
N GLY A 391 40.12 -0.90 -4.42
CA GLY A 391 40.72 -1.67 -3.33
C GLY A 391 41.68 -2.81 -3.62
N LYS A 392 42.78 -2.59 -4.36
CA LYS A 392 44.03 -3.32 -4.03
C LYS A 392 44.71 -2.64 -2.84
N LYS A 393 44.17 -2.83 -1.64
CA LYS A 393 44.96 -2.67 -0.40
C LYS A 393 45.43 -4.05 0.03
N ASN A 394 46.75 -4.22 -0.02
CA ASN A 394 47.50 -5.39 0.42
C ASN A 394 46.91 -6.01 1.70
N LYS A 395 46.45 -7.26 1.60
CA LYS A 395 46.48 -8.20 2.73
C LYS A 395 47.44 -9.32 2.37
N SER A 396 48.63 -9.21 2.96
CA SER A 396 49.58 -10.29 3.15
C SER A 396 48.98 -11.37 4.06
N GLY A 397 49.19 -12.64 3.70
CA GLY A 397 49.03 -13.76 4.63
C GLY A 397 48.59 -15.07 3.97
N GLY A 398 49.54 -16.00 3.78
CA GLY A 398 49.25 -17.44 3.92
C GLY A 398 49.26 -18.33 2.68
N SER A 399 50.45 -18.61 2.16
CA SER A 399 50.95 -19.94 1.71
C SER A 399 50.06 -20.87 0.84
N LYS A 400 50.54 -21.14 -0.40
CA LYS A 400 51.11 -22.46 -0.77
C LYS A 400 51.94 -22.38 -2.05
N LYS A 401 53.24 -22.68 -1.90
CA LYS A 401 54.24 -22.88 -2.95
C LYS A 401 53.86 -24.08 -3.83
N LYS A 402 53.96 -23.93 -5.16
CA LYS A 402 54.43 -24.99 -6.05
C LYS A 402 55.37 -24.38 -7.10
N GLN A 403 56.63 -24.76 -7.01
CA GLN A 403 57.68 -24.43 -7.97
C GLN A 403 57.56 -25.31 -9.21
N GLN A 404 57.71 -24.74 -10.40
CA GLN A 404 58.53 -25.34 -11.45
C GLN A 404 59.11 -24.25 -12.39
N LYS A 405 60.37 -24.48 -12.77
CA LYS A 405 61.36 -23.61 -13.45
C LYS A 405 60.98 -23.27 -14.89
N LYS A 406 61.10 -22.00 -15.31
CA LYS A 406 62.21 -21.36 -16.08
C LYS A 406 62.53 -21.99 -17.44
N GLY A 407 62.19 -21.25 -18.50
CA GLY A 407 62.97 -21.09 -19.73
C GLY A 407 63.13 -19.59 -20.01
N ALA A 408 64.35 -19.13 -20.25
CA ALA A 408 64.71 -17.72 -20.47
C ALA A 408 65.07 -17.48 -21.95
N GLY A 409 64.77 -16.29 -22.46
CA GLY A 409 65.20 -15.75 -23.76
C GLY A 409 64.97 -14.23 -23.79
N ASN A 410 66.00 -13.48 -24.19
CA ASN A 410 66.29 -12.08 -23.84
C ASN A 410 65.69 -10.97 -24.73
N ASN A 411 65.73 -9.75 -24.16
CA ASN A 411 65.86 -8.38 -24.74
C ASN A 411 64.68 -7.86 -25.60
N ALA A 412 64.18 -6.63 -25.45
CA ALA A 412 64.92 -5.36 -25.37
C ALA A 412 64.07 -4.20 -24.82
N ARG A 413 64.76 -3.17 -24.31
CA ARG A 413 64.25 -1.92 -23.73
C ARG A 413 63.67 -0.97 -24.79
N GLY A 414 62.65 -0.20 -24.40
CA GLY A 414 62.26 1.04 -25.06
C GLY A 414 61.14 1.73 -24.28
N GLY A 415 61.49 2.68 -23.41
CA GLY A 415 60.51 3.42 -22.63
C GLY A 415 59.78 4.46 -23.47
N THR A 416 58.54 4.79 -23.09
CA THR A 416 58.10 6.18 -22.90
C THR A 416 56.76 6.21 -22.14
N ARG A 417 56.77 7.07 -21.13
CA ARG A 417 55.68 7.72 -20.39
C ARG A 417 54.25 7.50 -20.89
N SER A 418 53.44 6.97 -19.98
CA SER A 418 52.14 7.50 -19.57
C SER A 418 51.57 8.67 -20.38
N THR A 419 50.64 8.38 -21.28
CA THR A 419 49.57 9.30 -21.69
C THR A 419 48.34 8.46 -22.04
N GLY A 420 47.25 8.65 -21.29
CA GLY A 420 45.87 8.34 -21.69
C GLY A 420 45.58 6.95 -22.25
N LEU A 421 45.38 5.95 -21.38
CA LEU A 421 44.43 4.88 -21.70
C LEU A 421 43.04 5.46 -21.44
N ASP A 422 42.43 5.92 -22.53
CA ASP A 422 41.06 6.36 -22.76
C ASP A 422 40.11 6.26 -21.55
N GLU A 423 39.88 7.40 -20.90
CA GLU A 423 38.81 7.57 -19.91
C GLU A 423 37.44 7.20 -20.52
N GLU A 424 37.25 7.47 -21.82
CA GLU A 424 36.08 7.03 -22.59
C GLU A 424 36.01 5.50 -22.75
N ALA A 425 37.12 4.80 -22.97
CA ALA A 425 37.13 3.34 -23.04
C ALA A 425 36.95 2.71 -21.65
N LEU A 426 37.42 3.36 -20.59
CA LEU A 426 37.19 2.93 -19.20
C LEU A 426 35.71 3.13 -18.79
N ILE A 427 35.10 4.25 -19.21
CA ILE A 427 33.66 4.53 -19.03
C ILE A 427 32.83 3.55 -19.87
N ALA A 428 33.17 3.34 -21.14
CA ALA A 428 32.48 2.43 -22.04
C ALA A 428 32.60 0.97 -21.58
N SER A 429 33.79 0.52 -21.16
CA SER A 429 34.00 -0.81 -20.59
C SER A 429 33.27 -0.99 -19.27
N GLY A 430 33.19 0.07 -18.45
CA GLY A 430 32.33 0.08 -17.27
C GLY A 430 30.85 -0.12 -17.63
N ILE A 431 30.32 0.64 -18.58
CA ILE A 431 28.91 0.58 -18.99
C ILE A 431 28.56 -0.79 -19.57
N ALA A 432 29.40 -1.32 -20.47
CA ALA A 432 29.24 -2.64 -21.06
C ALA A 432 29.32 -3.74 -19.98
N ARG A 433 30.27 -3.65 -19.05
CA ARG A 433 30.40 -4.60 -17.93
C ARG A 433 29.18 -4.60 -17.02
N PHE A 434 28.59 -3.42 -16.79
CA PHE A 434 27.39 -3.28 -15.96
C PHE A 434 26.18 -3.99 -16.57
N LEU A 435 25.85 -3.72 -17.84
CA LEU A 435 24.70 -4.38 -18.47
C LEU A 435 24.94 -5.89 -18.60
N SER A 436 26.16 -6.32 -18.92
CA SER A 436 26.52 -7.75 -18.98
C SER A 436 26.26 -8.45 -17.64
N GLN A 437 26.74 -7.87 -16.53
CA GLN A 437 26.54 -8.46 -15.19
C GLN A 437 25.06 -8.48 -14.79
N LEU A 438 24.30 -7.43 -15.14
CA LEU A 438 22.86 -7.39 -14.91
C LEU A 438 22.12 -8.46 -15.76
N GLY A 439 22.53 -8.63 -17.01
CA GLY A 439 22.02 -9.68 -17.91
C GLY A 439 22.30 -11.09 -17.38
N GLU A 440 23.53 -11.37 -16.95
CA GLU A 440 23.91 -12.64 -16.31
C GLU A 440 23.10 -12.93 -15.05
N THR A 441 22.79 -11.90 -14.26
CA THR A 441 21.97 -12.03 -13.05
C THR A 441 20.50 -12.35 -13.38
N ILE A 442 19.96 -11.76 -14.45
CA ILE A 442 18.56 -11.95 -14.85
C ILE A 442 18.37 -13.24 -15.66
N ALA A 443 19.39 -13.71 -16.40
CA ALA A 443 19.30 -14.84 -17.31
C ALA A 443 18.66 -16.12 -16.71
N PRO A 444 19.00 -16.56 -15.46
CA PRO A 444 18.41 -17.77 -14.87
C PRO A 444 16.89 -17.68 -14.63
N MET A 445 16.36 -16.45 -14.52
CA MET A 445 14.97 -16.16 -14.23
C MET A 445 14.29 -15.34 -15.33
N LYS A 446 14.85 -15.33 -16.54
CA LYS A 446 14.37 -14.48 -17.64
C LYS A 446 12.90 -14.69 -17.97
N GLU A 447 12.40 -15.92 -17.86
CA GLU A 447 11.00 -16.27 -18.12
C GLU A 447 10.01 -15.66 -17.12
N SER A 448 10.49 -15.08 -16.02
CA SER A 448 9.67 -14.37 -15.05
C SER A 448 9.43 -12.89 -15.42
N PHE A 449 10.08 -12.36 -16.45
CA PHE A 449 9.98 -10.95 -16.87
C PHE A 449 9.39 -10.82 -18.26
N LEU A 450 8.07 -10.91 -18.35
CA LEU A 450 7.34 -10.94 -19.62
C LEU A 450 7.17 -9.52 -20.18
N VAL A 451 7.38 -9.38 -21.48
CA VAL A 451 7.13 -8.15 -22.25
C VAL A 451 6.18 -8.49 -23.40
N ALA A 452 4.97 -7.93 -23.36
CA ALA A 452 3.98 -8.07 -24.42
C ALA A 452 3.88 -6.79 -25.25
N PHE A 453 4.05 -6.92 -26.56
CA PHE A 453 3.87 -5.82 -27.51
C PHE A 453 2.40 -5.74 -27.90
N LEU A 454 1.74 -4.67 -27.49
CA LEU A 454 0.31 -4.48 -27.73
C LEU A 454 0.04 -4.18 -29.20
N ASN A 455 -1.09 -4.65 -29.70
CA ASN A 455 -1.57 -4.29 -31.03
C ASN A 455 -2.28 -2.92 -31.00
N TRP A 456 -1.47 -1.89 -30.79
CA TRP A 456 -1.89 -0.51 -30.91
C TRP A 456 -1.58 0.01 -32.33
N GLU A 457 -2.45 0.85 -32.86
CA GLU A 457 -2.27 1.50 -34.16
C GLU A 457 -1.48 2.80 -33.98
N GLU A 458 -0.30 2.87 -34.59
CA GLU A 458 0.51 4.10 -34.64
C GLU A 458 -0.08 5.14 -35.63
N LYS A 459 -1.02 4.72 -36.47
CA LYS A 459 -1.64 5.56 -37.51
C LYS A 459 -2.90 6.24 -37.00
N SER A 460 -2.74 7.50 -36.56
CA SER A 460 -3.58 8.65 -36.97
C SER A 460 -3.51 9.73 -35.89
N ALA A 461 -3.00 10.91 -36.25
CA ALA A 461 -3.07 12.12 -35.45
C ALA A 461 -4.51 12.51 -35.03
N ILE A 462 -5.54 11.86 -35.58
CA ILE A 462 -6.95 12.00 -35.19
C ILE A 462 -7.24 11.19 -33.91
N ARG A 463 -6.74 9.96 -33.80
CA ARG A 463 -6.97 9.09 -32.63
C ARG A 463 -6.23 9.59 -31.39
N ASP A 464 -5.04 10.18 -31.57
CA ASP A 464 -4.31 10.84 -30.47
C ASP A 464 -5.08 12.07 -29.92
N LYS A 465 -5.79 12.82 -30.78
CA LYS A 465 -6.66 13.93 -30.36
C LYS A 465 -7.92 13.44 -29.65
N GLU A 466 -8.48 12.31 -30.09
CA GLU A 466 -9.60 11.66 -29.41
C GLU A 466 -9.20 11.12 -28.04
N ILE A 467 -8.02 10.49 -27.92
CA ILE A 467 -7.46 10.01 -26.63
C ILE A 467 -7.20 11.19 -25.69
N GLU A 468 -6.65 12.31 -26.20
CA GLU A 468 -6.49 13.54 -25.41
C GLU A 468 -7.83 14.12 -24.97
N LYS A 469 -8.83 14.09 -25.85
CA LYS A 469 -10.19 14.53 -25.54
C LYS A 469 -10.84 13.61 -24.51
N GLU A 470 -10.68 12.30 -24.62
CA GLU A 470 -11.16 11.30 -23.66
C GLU A 470 -10.50 11.46 -22.30
N ARG A 471 -9.19 11.70 -22.26
CA ARG A 471 -8.45 12.01 -21.03
C ARG A 471 -8.93 13.32 -20.43
N ALA A 472 -9.11 14.36 -21.24
CA ALA A 472 -9.65 15.64 -20.76
C ALA A 472 -11.10 15.48 -20.27
N ILE A 473 -11.89 14.59 -20.87
CA ILE A 473 -13.23 14.21 -20.39
C ILE A 473 -13.11 13.46 -19.07
N GLU A 474 -12.21 12.49 -18.91
CA GLU A 474 -11.99 11.78 -17.64
C GLU A 474 -11.56 12.74 -16.53
N GLU A 475 -10.61 13.65 -16.81
CA GLU A 475 -10.17 14.69 -15.87
C GLU A 475 -11.32 15.65 -15.53
N LYS A 476 -12.17 15.99 -16.50
CA LYS A 476 -13.39 16.80 -16.29
C LYS A 476 -14.47 16.04 -15.54
N GLU A 477 -14.68 14.76 -15.77
CA GLU A 477 -15.64 13.91 -15.07
C GLU A 477 -15.19 13.69 -13.63
N GLU A 478 -13.90 13.52 -13.38
CA GLU A 478 -13.33 13.45 -12.04
C GLU A 478 -13.51 14.79 -11.31
N ALA A 479 -13.26 15.91 -12.00
CA ALA A 479 -13.55 17.24 -11.47
C ALA A 479 -15.06 17.47 -11.25
N ALA A 480 -15.92 17.00 -12.15
CA ALA A 480 -17.37 17.14 -12.06
C ALA A 480 -17.97 16.26 -10.96
N ARG A 481 -17.48 15.04 -10.77
CA ARG A 481 -17.83 14.19 -9.62
C ARG A 481 -17.47 14.88 -8.31
N LYS A 482 -16.31 15.52 -8.26
CA LYS A 482 -15.91 16.35 -7.13
C LYS A 482 -16.89 17.50 -6.90
N VAL A 483 -17.32 18.19 -7.96
CA VAL A 483 -18.34 19.27 -7.90
C VAL A 483 -19.73 18.77 -7.50
N ILE A 484 -20.20 17.63 -8.02
CA ILE A 484 -21.50 17.01 -7.67
C ILE A 484 -21.48 16.55 -6.21
N GLU A 485 -20.36 15.98 -5.77
CA GLU A 485 -20.16 15.62 -4.37
C GLU A 485 -20.14 16.87 -3.48
N ASP A 486 -19.52 17.96 -3.93
CA ASP A 486 -19.56 19.27 -3.27
C ASP A 486 -20.97 19.93 -3.32
N ALA A 487 -21.77 19.69 -4.35
CA ALA A 487 -23.14 20.19 -4.47
C ALA A 487 -24.16 19.37 -3.66
N ARG A 488 -23.95 18.05 -3.53
CA ARG A 488 -24.69 17.17 -2.62
C ARG A 488 -24.41 17.58 -1.17
N LYS A 489 -23.14 17.86 -0.84
CA LYS A 489 -22.75 18.50 0.43
C LYS A 489 -23.46 19.83 0.62
N ALA A 490 -23.50 20.72 -0.39
CA ALA A 490 -24.17 22.01 -0.27
C ALA A 490 -25.71 21.92 -0.05
N LYS A 491 -26.38 20.90 -0.59
CA LYS A 491 -27.80 20.62 -0.32
C LYS A 491 -28.02 20.04 1.09
N GLU A 492 -27.12 19.19 1.57
CA GLU A 492 -27.10 18.69 2.95
C GLU A 492 -26.80 19.83 3.95
N ASP A 493 -25.92 20.77 3.59
CA ASP A 493 -25.59 21.99 4.34
C ASP A 493 -26.76 22.99 4.37
N ALA A 494 -27.57 23.07 3.29
CA ALA A 494 -28.75 23.94 3.22
C ALA A 494 -29.91 23.43 4.08
N ALA A 495 -30.03 22.12 4.26
CA ALA A 495 -31.02 21.51 5.16
C ALA A 495 -30.66 21.71 6.65
N LYS A 496 -29.37 21.79 6.98
CA LYS A 496 -28.86 22.00 8.34
C LYS A 496 -28.80 23.49 8.75
N LYS A 497 -29.09 24.43 7.84
CA LYS A 497 -29.03 25.89 8.05
C LYS A 497 -30.12 26.50 8.94
N LYS A 498 -30.93 25.70 9.64
CA LYS A 498 -32.01 26.20 10.50
C LYS A 498 -31.69 26.28 12.00
N GLU A 499 -30.57 25.75 12.46
CA GLU A 499 -30.16 25.88 13.87
C GLU A 499 -28.65 25.97 13.96
N GLU A 500 -28.10 27.19 13.91
CA GLU A 500 -26.77 27.44 14.48
C GLU A 500 -26.55 28.93 14.74
N GLU A 501 -26.59 29.31 16.01
CA GLU A 501 -25.88 30.46 16.54
C GLU A 501 -25.35 30.10 17.94
N GLU A 502 -24.08 29.68 18.05
CA GLU A 502 -23.05 30.35 18.87
C GLU A 502 -21.70 29.61 18.94
N LYS A 503 -20.68 30.28 18.37
CA LYS A 503 -19.28 30.47 18.84
C LYS A 503 -18.40 29.26 19.26
N LYS A 504 -17.56 28.89 18.29
CA LYS A 504 -16.07 28.99 18.28
C LYS A 504 -15.33 29.12 19.64
N LYS A 505 -14.49 28.13 19.94
CA LYS A 505 -13.00 28.18 19.90
C LYS A 505 -12.43 26.85 20.37
N GLU A 506 -11.23 26.53 19.85
CA GLU A 506 -10.46 25.29 20.06
C GLU A 506 -11.08 24.14 19.26
N GLU A 507 -10.39 23.48 18.33
CA GLU A 507 -9.23 22.66 18.64
C GLU A 507 -8.71 22.07 17.29
N GLU A 508 -7.76 22.74 16.63
CA GLU A 508 -7.06 22.28 15.41
C GLU A 508 -6.07 21.17 15.77
N GLU A 509 -6.31 19.93 15.35
CA GLU A 509 -5.27 18.90 15.12
C GLU A 509 -5.94 17.62 14.59
N ALA A 510 -5.93 17.43 13.26
CA ALA A 510 -5.63 16.18 12.56
C ALA A 510 -6.08 16.20 11.07
N LYS A 511 -5.36 15.38 10.28
CA LYS A 511 -5.67 14.82 8.95
C LYS A 511 -5.26 15.51 7.65
N VAL A 512 -4.99 14.60 6.69
CA VAL A 512 -4.76 14.65 5.21
C VAL A 512 -3.26 14.62 4.82
N LYS A 513 -2.69 13.76 3.93
CA LYS A 513 -3.07 12.66 2.98
C LYS A 513 -1.77 11.91 2.57
N GLU A 514 -1.74 10.58 2.38
CA GLU A 514 -1.90 9.77 1.12
C GLU A 514 -0.54 9.31 0.52
N GLU A 515 -0.12 8.08 0.83
CA GLU A 515 1.14 7.45 0.42
C GLU A 515 0.92 5.94 0.14
N LYS A 516 1.35 5.40 -1.01
CA LYS A 516 1.47 3.94 -1.35
C LYS A 516 0.25 3.01 -1.10
N GLY A 517 -0.50 2.72 -2.17
CA GLY A 517 -1.86 2.15 -2.14
C GLY A 517 -2.01 0.73 -1.56
N SER A 518 -1.16 -0.24 -1.94
CA SER A 518 -1.30 -1.64 -1.49
C SER A 518 -0.90 -1.81 -0.02
N SER A 519 0.23 -1.25 0.40
CA SER A 519 0.69 -1.29 1.80
C SER A 519 -0.28 -0.61 2.76
N GLN A 520 -0.93 0.50 2.35
CA GLN A 520 -1.96 1.13 3.18
C GLN A 520 -3.21 0.27 3.36
N PHE A 521 -3.62 -0.42 2.30
CA PHE A 521 -4.77 -1.32 2.37
C PHE A 521 -4.48 -2.53 3.24
N LEU A 522 -3.29 -3.13 3.13
CA LEU A 522 -2.84 -4.19 4.03
C LEU A 522 -2.78 -3.71 5.48
N ASN A 523 -2.21 -2.52 5.74
CA ASN A 523 -2.17 -1.95 7.10
C ASN A 523 -3.58 -1.69 7.65
N LEU A 524 -4.51 -1.19 6.82
CA LEU A 524 -5.92 -1.05 7.20
C LEU A 524 -6.52 -2.39 7.61
N CYS A 525 -6.28 -3.44 6.82
CA CYS A 525 -6.82 -4.76 7.09
C CYS A 525 -6.20 -5.40 8.33
N GLN A 526 -4.87 -5.30 8.50
CA GLN A 526 -4.15 -5.81 9.66
C GLN A 526 -4.61 -5.12 10.94
N GLY A 527 -4.69 -3.78 10.94
CA GLY A 527 -5.05 -3.02 12.14
C GLY A 527 -6.53 -3.05 12.52
N ASN A 528 -7.42 -3.50 11.64
CA ASN A 528 -8.86 -3.71 11.96
C ASN A 528 -9.29 -5.18 11.89
N HIS A 529 -8.33 -6.12 11.78
CA HIS A 529 -8.61 -7.55 11.66
C HIS A 529 -9.54 -7.93 10.49
N TYR A 530 -9.42 -7.23 9.36
CA TYR A 530 -10.15 -7.57 8.13
C TYR A 530 -9.44 -8.72 7.41
N GLN A 531 -9.87 -9.94 7.69
CA GLN A 531 -9.25 -11.17 7.20
C GLN A 531 -10.07 -11.79 6.08
N ASN A 532 -9.41 -12.57 5.21
CA ASN A 532 -10.06 -13.27 4.11
C ASN A 532 -9.89 -14.81 4.18
N ASN A 533 -9.49 -15.33 5.34
CA ASN A 533 -9.14 -16.73 5.56
C ASN A 533 -10.34 -17.69 5.57
N THR A 534 -11.54 -17.18 5.78
CA THR A 534 -12.80 -17.91 5.62
C THR A 534 -13.80 -17.07 4.82
N LEU A 535 -14.79 -17.70 4.17
CA LEU A 535 -15.80 -16.96 3.39
C LEU A 535 -16.57 -15.97 4.25
N ARG A 536 -16.88 -16.32 5.52
CA ARG A 536 -17.53 -15.39 6.46
C ARG A 536 -16.68 -14.14 6.71
N ASN A 537 -15.36 -14.32 6.86
CA ASN A 537 -14.43 -13.24 7.11
C ASN A 537 -14.27 -12.40 5.84
N ALA A 538 -14.19 -13.03 4.66
CA ALA A 538 -14.14 -12.31 3.38
C ALA A 538 -15.41 -11.47 3.13
N LYS A 539 -16.61 -11.99 3.44
CA LYS A 539 -17.87 -11.22 3.38
C LYS A 539 -17.86 -10.01 4.31
N HIS A 540 -17.51 -10.21 5.58
CA HIS A 540 -17.41 -9.11 6.54
C HIS A 540 -16.34 -8.08 6.15
N THR A 541 -15.15 -8.54 5.76
CA THR A 541 -14.07 -7.69 5.25
C THR A 541 -14.53 -6.87 4.05
N SER A 542 -15.20 -7.49 3.08
CA SER A 542 -15.71 -6.80 1.89
C SER A 542 -16.76 -5.76 2.22
N MET A 543 -17.68 -6.05 3.16
CA MET A 543 -18.63 -5.08 3.70
C MET A 543 -17.92 -3.88 4.34
N MET A 544 -16.89 -4.12 5.17
CA MET A 544 -16.14 -3.05 5.82
C MET A 544 -15.29 -2.24 4.82
N VAL A 545 -14.69 -2.90 3.82
CA VAL A 545 -13.93 -2.26 2.74
C VAL A 545 -14.85 -1.40 1.89
N LEU A 546 -16.02 -1.90 1.48
CA LEU A 546 -17.04 -1.13 0.77
C LEU A 546 -17.46 0.10 1.56
N TRP A 547 -17.70 -0.04 2.86
CA TRP A 547 -17.99 1.09 3.72
C TRP A 547 -16.87 2.14 3.69
N HIS A 548 -15.61 1.73 3.81
CA HIS A 548 -14.46 2.65 3.72
C HIS A 548 -14.32 3.30 2.34
N LEU A 549 -14.61 2.57 1.25
CA LEU A 549 -14.59 3.09 -0.11
C LEU A 549 -15.69 4.15 -0.35
N HIS A 550 -16.86 3.97 0.26
CA HIS A 550 -17.96 4.92 0.26
C HIS A 550 -17.74 6.09 1.24
N ASN A 551 -16.89 5.92 2.25
CA ASN A 551 -16.62 6.89 3.31
C ASN A 551 -15.12 7.20 3.42
N ARG A 552 -14.49 7.66 2.32
CA ARG A 552 -13.03 7.80 2.21
C ARG A 552 -12.37 8.70 3.28
N GLU A 553 -13.13 9.62 3.87
CA GLU A 553 -12.65 10.54 4.90
C GLU A 553 -12.80 9.99 6.34
N ALA A 554 -13.49 8.85 6.51
CA ALA A 554 -13.71 8.24 7.80
C ALA A 554 -12.38 7.79 8.47
N PRO A 555 -12.30 7.82 9.81
CA PRO A 555 -11.14 7.30 10.53
C PRO A 555 -10.87 5.82 10.20
N LYS A 556 -9.69 5.54 9.66
CA LYS A 556 -9.27 4.18 9.25
C LYS A 556 -9.07 3.23 10.43
N PHE A 557 -8.62 3.75 11.58
CA PHE A 557 -8.39 3.01 12.80
C PHE A 557 -9.13 3.72 13.93
N VAL A 558 -9.94 2.97 14.68
CA VAL A 558 -10.67 3.46 15.84
C VAL A 558 -10.33 2.54 17.01
N GLN A 559 -10.16 3.14 18.18
CA GLN A 559 -9.79 2.42 19.39
C GLN A 559 -11.00 1.68 19.93
N GLN A 560 -10.79 0.47 20.44
CA GLN A 560 -11.85 -0.32 21.07
C GLN A 560 -11.78 -0.17 22.59
N CYS A 561 -12.93 -0.18 23.23
CA CYS A 561 -13.02 -0.20 24.68
C CYS A 561 -12.65 -1.60 25.20
N SER A 562 -11.66 -1.66 26.09
CA SER A 562 -11.14 -2.88 26.73
C SER A 562 -12.14 -3.57 27.68
N VAL A 563 -13.29 -2.92 27.96
CA VAL A 563 -14.32 -3.43 28.89
C VAL A 563 -15.51 -4.00 28.12
N CYS A 564 -16.04 -3.25 27.15
CA CYS A 564 -17.19 -3.68 26.36
C CYS A 564 -16.86 -4.09 24.92
N SER A 565 -15.59 -4.02 24.51
CA SER A 565 -15.08 -4.32 23.17
C SER A 565 -15.68 -3.48 22.03
N ARG A 566 -16.44 -2.42 22.36
CA ARG A 566 -17.04 -1.51 21.38
C ARG A 566 -16.02 -0.50 20.88
N GLU A 567 -16.11 -0.14 19.59
CA GLU A 567 -15.35 0.97 19.04
C GLU A 567 -15.77 2.29 19.69
N ILE A 568 -14.80 3.06 20.20
CA ILE A 568 -15.03 4.35 20.83
C ILE A 568 -15.09 5.39 19.72
N LEU A 569 -16.30 5.65 19.21
CA LEU A 569 -16.53 6.55 18.06
C LEU A 569 -16.90 7.98 18.47
N LEU A 570 -17.43 8.17 19.67
CA LEU A 570 -17.99 9.43 20.18
C LEU A 570 -17.69 9.58 21.68
N GLY A 571 -17.75 10.81 22.18
CA GLY A 571 -17.56 11.12 23.61
C GLY A 571 -16.09 11.14 24.02
N TYR A 572 -15.75 10.49 25.14
CA TYR A 572 -14.39 10.41 25.67
C TYR A 572 -13.82 8.99 25.61
N ARG A 573 -12.56 8.87 25.18
CA ARG A 573 -11.70 7.70 25.32
C ARG A 573 -10.80 7.85 26.54
N TYR A 574 -10.89 6.93 27.48
CA TYR A 574 -10.06 6.89 28.69
C TYR A 574 -8.87 5.96 28.46
N HIS A 575 -7.69 6.52 28.19
CA HIS A 575 -6.50 5.77 27.80
C HIS A 575 -5.53 5.57 28.97
N CYS A 576 -5.00 4.35 29.14
CA CYS A 576 -3.92 4.09 30.07
C CYS A 576 -2.57 4.52 29.50
N GLN A 577 -1.81 5.36 30.21
CA GLN A 577 -0.49 5.78 29.76
C GLN A 577 0.62 4.75 30.01
N VAL A 578 0.34 3.69 30.78
CA VAL A 578 1.33 2.67 31.17
C VAL A 578 1.09 1.36 30.42
N CYS A 579 -0.15 0.90 30.34
CA CYS A 579 -0.54 -0.27 29.57
C CYS A 579 -0.80 0.10 28.12
N THR A 580 -0.06 -0.51 27.20
CA THR A 580 -0.29 -0.36 25.76
C THR A 580 -1.67 -0.94 25.42
N ASP A 581 -2.44 -0.21 24.60
CA ASP A 581 -3.72 -0.64 24.04
C ASP A 581 -4.86 -0.85 25.07
N PHE A 582 -4.77 -0.22 26.25
CA PHE A 582 -5.87 -0.20 27.22
C PHE A 582 -6.66 1.11 27.14
N ASP A 583 -7.77 1.07 26.44
CA ASP A 583 -8.73 2.18 26.28
C ASP A 583 -10.10 1.82 26.87
N VAL A 584 -10.81 2.77 27.45
CA VAL A 584 -12.17 2.56 27.98
C VAL A 584 -13.10 3.65 27.44
N CYS A 585 -14.32 3.28 26.99
CA CYS A 585 -15.31 4.27 26.55
C CYS A 585 -15.93 5.00 27.74
N GLN A 586 -16.50 6.17 27.48
CA GLN A 586 -17.18 6.98 28.49
C GLN A 586 -18.27 6.21 29.26
N ASP A 587 -19.03 5.34 28.58
CA ASP A 587 -20.10 4.55 29.21
C ASP A 587 -19.55 3.48 30.16
N CYS A 588 -18.44 2.82 29.82
CA CYS A 588 -17.82 1.83 30.69
C CYS A 588 -17.02 2.48 31.84
N MET A 589 -16.61 3.73 31.66
CA MET A 589 -15.94 4.51 32.69
C MET A 589 -16.92 4.96 33.78
N HIS A 590 -18.15 5.36 33.43
CA HIS A 590 -19.13 5.93 34.37
C HIS A 590 -20.40 5.09 34.57
N GLY A 591 -20.58 4.00 33.82
CA GLY A 591 -21.76 3.16 33.87
C GLY A 591 -21.74 2.11 35.00
N PRO A 592 -22.85 1.38 35.18
CA PRO A 592 -23.01 0.37 36.24
C PRO A 592 -22.08 -0.84 36.05
N LEU A 593 -21.67 -1.13 34.81
CA LEU A 593 -20.60 -2.07 34.47
C LEU A 593 -19.26 -1.37 34.68
N LYS A 594 -18.90 -1.07 35.94
CA LYS A 594 -17.57 -0.52 36.23
C LYS A 594 -16.51 -1.45 35.64
N ALA A 595 -15.61 -0.87 34.86
CA ALA A 595 -14.38 -1.53 34.48
C ALA A 595 -13.77 -2.19 35.72
N ASN A 596 -13.48 -3.50 35.62
CA ASN A 596 -12.61 -4.18 36.58
C ASN A 596 -11.40 -3.25 36.85
N PRO A 597 -10.97 -3.03 38.10
CA PRO A 597 -10.09 -1.91 38.44
C PRO A 597 -8.76 -2.06 37.70
N HIS A 598 -8.65 -1.39 36.56
CA HIS A 598 -7.39 -1.23 35.89
C HIS A 598 -6.53 -0.40 36.82
N TRP A 599 -5.40 -0.97 37.23
CA TRP A 599 -4.55 -0.49 38.32
C TRP A 599 -3.76 0.79 38.00
N HIS A 600 -3.90 1.31 36.79
CA HIS A 600 -3.33 2.58 36.37
C HIS A 600 -4.42 3.64 36.13
N SER A 601 -4.07 4.89 36.40
CA SER A 601 -4.94 6.03 36.10
C SER A 601 -5.15 6.17 34.59
N LEU A 602 -6.42 6.22 34.17
CA LEU A 602 -6.80 6.47 32.79
C LEU A 602 -6.93 7.97 32.52
N GLN A 603 -6.46 8.42 31.38
CA GLN A 603 -6.53 9.82 30.95
C GLN A 603 -7.64 10.02 29.93
N PRO A 604 -8.57 10.98 30.14
CA PRO A 604 -9.62 11.28 29.19
C PRO A 604 -9.06 11.95 27.93
N ILE A 605 -9.45 11.43 26.77
CA ILE A 605 -9.14 11.94 25.45
C ILE A 605 -10.48 12.16 24.75
N ARG A 606 -10.86 13.43 24.53
CA ARG A 606 -12.11 13.75 23.82
C ARG A 606 -12.02 13.30 22.37
N ILE A 607 -13.02 12.55 21.92
CA ILE A 607 -13.19 12.16 20.52
C ILE A 607 -14.03 13.23 19.84
N LYS A 608 -13.41 13.98 18.92
CA LYS A 608 -14.11 15.01 18.15
C LYS A 608 -14.88 14.37 17.00
N GLU A 609 -16.13 14.80 16.82
CA GLU A 609 -16.83 14.66 15.53
C GLU A 609 -16.15 15.60 14.53
N GLU A 610 -15.42 15.05 13.56
CA GLU A 610 -14.84 15.85 12.50
C GLU A 610 -15.89 16.10 11.39
N GLU A 611 -16.79 17.06 11.57
CA GLU A 611 -17.47 17.75 10.45
C GLU A 611 -16.81 19.13 10.25
N GLN A 612 -15.83 19.23 9.33
CA GLN A 612 -15.24 20.53 8.91
C GLN A 612 -15.93 21.04 7.64
N SER A 613 -16.46 22.27 7.66
CA SER A 613 -17.17 22.87 6.52
C SER A 613 -16.25 23.27 5.36
N GLU A 614 -16.74 23.21 4.11
CA GLU A 614 -15.97 23.55 2.89
C GLU A 614 -15.44 25.00 2.85
N LYS A 615 -16.15 25.94 3.50
CA LYS A 615 -15.70 27.34 3.64
C LYS A 615 -14.51 27.45 4.59
N GLN A 616 -14.53 26.70 5.70
CA GLN A 616 -13.39 26.58 6.59
C GLN A 616 -12.22 25.86 5.90
N LYS A 617 -12.44 24.88 5.01
CA LYS A 617 -11.38 24.21 4.27
C LYS A 617 -10.66 25.12 3.28
N LYS A 618 -11.37 25.98 2.53
CA LYS A 618 -10.74 26.96 1.61
C LYS A 618 -9.99 28.07 2.37
N GLU A 619 -10.56 28.59 3.45
CA GLU A 619 -9.87 29.54 4.33
C GLU A 619 -8.66 28.91 5.02
N ARG A 620 -8.76 27.63 5.43
CA ARG A 620 -7.66 26.84 5.98
C ARG A 620 -6.57 26.58 4.94
N GLN A 621 -6.90 26.24 3.70
CA GLN A 621 -5.91 26.04 2.63
C GLN A 621 -5.11 27.33 2.37
N ARG A 622 -5.79 28.48 2.28
CA ARG A 622 -5.16 29.80 2.13
C ARG A 622 -4.31 30.16 3.35
N SER A 623 -4.82 29.90 4.55
CA SER A 623 -4.12 30.12 5.82
C SER A 623 -2.87 29.24 5.94
N ILE A 624 -2.94 27.97 5.56
CA ILE A 624 -1.80 27.04 5.54
C ILE A 624 -0.73 27.58 4.59
N GLN A 625 -1.10 28.02 3.38
CA GLN A 625 -0.14 28.54 2.41
C GLN A 625 0.57 29.81 2.91
N LEU A 626 -0.17 30.72 3.57
CA LEU A 626 0.41 31.89 4.23
C LEU A 626 1.34 31.51 5.41
N HIS A 627 0.97 30.51 6.21
CA HIS A 627 1.82 29.99 7.28
C HIS A 627 3.09 29.32 6.75
N MET A 628 3.04 28.62 5.61
CA MET A 628 4.23 28.02 4.98
C MET A 628 5.21 29.10 4.50
N GLN A 629 4.71 30.18 3.89
CA GLN A 629 5.53 31.33 3.48
C GLN A 629 6.15 32.05 4.67
N LEU A 630 5.36 32.28 5.73
CA LEU A 630 5.85 32.91 6.96
C LEU A 630 6.90 32.06 7.67
N LEU A 631 6.71 30.74 7.72
CA LEU A 631 7.67 29.80 8.30
C LEU A 631 9.01 29.82 7.55
N ALA A 632 8.97 29.75 6.21
CA ALA A 632 10.17 29.81 5.38
C ALA A 632 10.90 31.16 5.54
N HIS A 633 10.15 32.27 5.55
CA HIS A 633 10.69 33.60 5.77
C HIS A 633 11.33 33.74 7.16
N ALA A 634 10.61 33.38 8.22
CA ALA A 634 11.10 33.51 9.60
C ALA A 634 12.35 32.64 9.87
N ALA A 635 12.44 31.47 9.23
CA ALA A 635 13.59 30.60 9.32
C ALA A 635 14.83 31.14 8.59
N ALA A 636 14.65 31.94 7.53
CA ALA A 636 15.73 32.55 6.75
C ALA A 636 16.06 34.00 7.15
N CYS A 637 15.17 34.69 7.87
CA CYS A 637 15.30 36.11 8.17
C CYS A 637 16.29 36.38 9.31
N SER A 638 17.38 37.10 9.04
CA SER A 638 18.37 37.54 10.04
C SER A 638 18.15 38.96 10.57
N ASN A 639 17.24 39.76 9.97
CA ASN A 639 16.97 41.13 10.41
C ASN A 639 16.29 41.15 11.80
N ALA A 640 16.89 41.87 12.74
CA ALA A 640 16.40 42.04 14.11
C ALA A 640 15.17 42.97 14.19
N GLU A 641 15.06 43.95 13.29
CA GLU A 641 13.94 44.88 13.17
C GLU A 641 13.11 44.55 11.91
N CYS A 642 12.73 43.29 11.74
CA CYS A 642 11.87 42.90 10.63
C CYS A 642 10.50 43.60 10.77
N PRO A 643 10.00 44.31 9.73
CA PRO A 643 8.75 45.06 9.81
C PRO A 643 7.50 44.15 9.96
N SER A 644 7.64 42.84 9.75
CA SER A 644 6.56 41.87 9.96
C SER A 644 6.50 41.40 11.42
N ALA A 645 5.50 41.87 12.17
CA ALA A 645 5.24 41.42 13.54
C ALA A 645 5.02 39.89 13.65
N ASN A 646 4.55 39.25 12.57
CA ASN A 646 4.35 37.80 12.50
C ASN A 646 5.67 37.03 12.36
N CYS A 647 6.71 37.64 11.78
CA CYS A 647 8.05 37.06 11.68
C CYS A 647 8.68 36.88 13.07
N SER A 648 8.60 37.91 13.93
CA SER A 648 9.12 37.86 15.30
C SER A 648 8.44 36.78 16.15
N LYS A 649 7.12 36.62 16.01
CA LYS A 649 6.36 35.55 16.69
C LYS A 649 6.76 34.16 16.20
N MET A 650 6.90 33.96 14.88
CA MET A 650 7.32 32.69 14.30
C MET A 650 8.77 32.32 14.68
N LYS A 651 9.69 33.31 14.75
CA LYS A 651 11.05 33.12 15.28
C LYS A 651 11.04 32.65 16.74
N GLY A 652 10.15 33.22 17.58
CA GLY A 652 9.97 32.80 18.96
C GLY A 652 9.50 31.34 19.09
N LEU A 653 8.56 30.91 18.24
CA LEU A 653 8.11 29.52 18.17
C LEU A 653 9.26 28.59 17.75
N LEU A 654 9.99 28.91 16.67
CA LEU A 654 11.14 28.12 16.22
C LEU A 654 12.23 28.03 17.30
N LYS A 655 12.46 29.09 18.08
CA LYS A 655 13.40 29.10 19.22
C LYS A 655 12.94 28.16 20.33
N HIS A 656 11.66 28.20 20.70
CA HIS A 656 11.08 27.28 21.68
C HIS A 656 11.23 25.80 21.26
N GLY A 657 10.93 25.49 19.99
CA GLY A 657 11.08 24.13 19.45
C GLY A 657 12.50 23.58 19.56
N ARG A 658 13.52 24.45 19.50
CA ARG A 658 14.94 24.06 19.64
C ARG A 658 15.39 23.89 21.09
N SER A 659 14.80 24.61 22.04
CA SER A 659 15.26 24.64 23.44
C SER A 659 14.34 23.91 24.42
N CYS A 660 13.20 23.36 23.97
CA CYS A 660 12.23 22.70 24.83
C CYS A 660 12.61 21.25 25.15
N GLN A 661 12.75 20.94 26.45
CA GLN A 661 13.13 19.63 26.97
C GLN A 661 11.98 18.61 26.97
N VAL A 662 10.72 19.07 27.01
CA VAL A 662 9.51 18.21 27.03
C VAL A 662 9.20 17.66 25.64
N GLN A 663 9.54 18.42 24.59
CA GLN A 663 9.35 18.06 23.17
C GLN A 663 7.90 17.68 22.79
N ALA A 664 7.64 17.51 21.49
CA ALA A 664 6.30 17.15 21.01
C ALA A 664 5.86 15.75 21.50
N LYS A 665 6.80 14.78 21.54
CA LYS A 665 6.56 13.40 21.99
C LYS A 665 6.28 13.28 23.49
N GLY A 666 6.84 14.18 24.32
CA GLY A 666 6.57 14.25 25.76
C GLY A 666 5.36 15.12 26.13
N GLY A 667 4.59 15.59 25.15
CA GLY A 667 3.30 16.25 25.41
C GLY A 667 3.29 17.78 25.31
N CYS A 668 4.41 18.46 25.00
CA CYS A 668 4.42 19.92 24.89
C CYS A 668 3.55 20.43 23.73
N HIS A 669 2.51 21.18 24.06
CA HIS A 669 1.56 21.75 23.08
C HIS A 669 2.21 22.71 22.08
N VAL A 670 3.16 23.53 22.53
CA VAL A 670 3.87 24.48 21.64
C VAL A 670 4.75 23.72 20.65
N CYS A 671 5.45 22.67 21.10
CA CYS A 671 6.26 21.82 20.24
C CYS A 671 5.43 21.00 19.25
N LYS A 672 4.27 20.47 19.66
CA LYS A 672 3.34 19.75 18.76
C LYS A 672 2.88 20.64 17.60
N ARG A 673 2.50 21.88 17.91
CA ARG A 673 2.06 22.87 16.91
C ARG A 673 3.15 23.25 15.92
N ILE A 674 4.38 23.48 16.40
CA ILE A 674 5.53 23.77 15.52
C ILE A 674 5.85 22.56 14.65
N TRP A 675 5.87 21.36 15.24
CA TRP A 675 6.17 20.13 14.53
C TRP A 675 5.20 19.87 13.37
N ALA A 676 3.91 20.11 13.56
CA ALA A 676 2.91 19.99 12.51
C ALA A 676 3.18 20.93 11.31
N LEU A 677 3.59 22.18 11.57
CA LEU A 677 3.95 23.14 10.53
C LEU A 677 5.23 22.73 9.78
N LEU A 678 6.24 22.22 10.49
CA LEU A 678 7.47 21.69 9.89
C LEU A 678 7.17 20.47 9.01
N GLN A 679 6.24 19.59 9.42
CA GLN A 679 5.82 18.43 8.64
C GLN A 679 5.08 18.78 7.35
N LEU A 680 4.15 19.74 7.41
CA LEU A 680 3.45 20.23 6.22
C LEU A 680 4.40 20.87 5.21
N HIS A 681 5.35 21.66 5.71
CA HIS A 681 6.38 22.27 4.88
C HIS A 681 7.26 21.21 4.19
N ALA A 682 7.78 20.25 4.97
CA ALA A 682 8.65 19.18 4.48
C ALA A 682 8.04 18.37 3.33
N ARG A 683 6.73 18.10 3.36
CA ARG A 683 6.01 17.36 2.29
C ARG A 683 5.96 18.08 0.95
N GLN A 684 5.94 19.41 0.98
CA GLN A 684 5.82 20.26 -0.22
C GLN A 684 7.17 20.84 -0.64
N CYS A 685 8.17 20.78 0.23
CA CYS A 685 9.49 21.36 0.03
C CYS A 685 10.38 20.46 -0.84
N LYS A 686 10.79 20.98 -2.00
CA LYS A 686 11.74 20.33 -2.90
C LYS A 686 13.19 20.81 -2.72
N ASN A 687 13.41 21.89 -1.97
CA ASN A 687 14.75 22.47 -1.77
C ASN A 687 15.62 21.57 -0.89
N ARG A 688 16.83 21.23 -1.35
CA ARG A 688 17.80 20.40 -0.61
C ARG A 688 18.50 21.14 0.53
N ASN A 689 18.65 22.47 0.42
CA ASN A 689 19.26 23.30 1.47
C ASN A 689 18.18 24.20 2.06
N CYS A 690 17.15 23.58 2.65
CA CYS A 690 16.04 24.29 3.21
C CYS A 690 16.43 24.93 4.54
N SER A 691 16.22 26.25 4.68
CA SER A 691 16.48 26.99 5.91
C SER A 691 15.48 26.67 7.04
N VAL A 692 14.36 25.99 6.74
CA VAL A 692 13.35 25.58 7.71
C VAL A 692 13.87 24.43 8.58
N PRO A 693 13.88 24.57 9.92
CA PRO A 693 14.46 23.56 10.83
C PRO A 693 13.79 22.20 10.71
N SER A 694 14.56 21.11 10.83
CA SER A 694 14.06 19.72 10.79
C SER A 694 13.33 19.30 9.51
N CYS A 695 13.26 20.16 8.48
CA CYS A 695 12.65 19.85 7.18
C CYS A 695 13.29 18.61 6.55
N ASP A 696 14.61 18.53 6.55
CA ASP A 696 15.34 17.41 5.97
C ASP A 696 15.12 16.11 6.74
N VAL A 697 15.14 16.16 8.08
CA VAL A 697 14.86 15.01 8.96
C VAL A 697 13.45 14.45 8.71
N ILE A 698 12.46 15.33 8.53
CA ILE A 698 11.08 14.92 8.27
C ILE A 698 10.93 14.36 6.84
N ARG A 699 11.56 14.98 5.84
CA ARG A 699 11.60 14.45 4.47
C ARG A 699 12.24 13.08 4.43
N GLU A 700 13.27 12.87 5.24
CA GLU A 700 13.90 11.57 5.40
C GLU A 700 12.92 10.55 5.96
N SER A 701 12.18 10.88 7.03
CA SER A 701 11.11 10.04 7.61
C SER A 701 10.05 9.60 6.58
N ALA A 702 9.59 10.50 5.70
CA ALA A 702 8.68 10.14 4.61
C ALA A 702 9.33 9.19 3.58
N ARG A 703 10.62 9.37 3.28
CA ARG A 703 11.40 8.42 2.45
C ARG A 703 11.54 7.04 3.12
N ARG A 704 11.44 6.93 4.45
CA ARG A 704 11.54 5.65 5.17
C ARG A 704 10.27 4.78 5.09
N LEU A 705 9.08 5.37 5.01
CA LEU A 705 7.87 4.62 4.62
C LEU A 705 8.00 4.05 3.20
N LEU A 706 8.67 4.80 2.32
CA LEU A 706 9.07 4.32 1.00
C LEU A 706 9.97 3.07 1.12
N GLN A 707 10.92 3.08 2.06
CA GLN A 707 11.88 2.00 2.32
C GLN A 707 11.23 0.72 2.88
N GLN A 708 10.13 0.77 3.64
CA GLN A 708 9.46 -0.48 4.09
C GLN A 708 8.89 -1.29 2.92
N GLN A 709 8.30 -0.62 1.92
CA GLN A 709 7.88 -1.31 0.69
C GLN A 709 9.11 -1.85 -0.05
N GLN A 710 10.18 -1.05 -0.11
CA GLN A 710 11.44 -1.47 -0.70
C GLN A 710 12.01 -2.71 0.01
N GLN A 711 11.93 -2.83 1.33
CA GLN A 711 12.35 -4.03 2.07
C GLN A 711 11.55 -5.28 1.71
N MET A 712 10.26 -5.16 1.40
CA MET A 712 9.49 -6.31 0.89
C MET A 712 9.96 -6.71 -0.51
N ASP A 713 10.20 -5.73 -1.37
CA ASP A 713 10.68 -5.98 -2.73
C ASP A 713 12.10 -6.56 -2.69
N ASP A 714 12.98 -6.03 -1.84
CA ASP A 714 14.35 -6.51 -1.59
C ASP A 714 14.35 -7.97 -1.13
N ARG A 715 13.44 -8.37 -0.23
CA ARG A 715 13.27 -9.78 0.18
C ARG A 715 12.90 -10.70 -0.98
N ARG A 716 12.02 -10.24 -1.87
CA ARG A 716 11.68 -11.00 -3.08
C ARG A 716 12.90 -11.12 -3.98
N ARG A 717 13.68 -10.05 -4.13
CA ARG A 717 14.91 -10.09 -4.92
C ARG A 717 15.92 -11.09 -4.37
N GLU A 718 16.18 -11.05 -3.06
CA GLU A 718 17.09 -12.00 -2.40
C GLU A 718 16.65 -13.45 -2.53
N MET A 719 15.35 -13.74 -2.59
CA MET A 719 14.84 -15.09 -2.81
C MET A 719 14.95 -15.52 -4.27
N MET A 720 14.83 -14.60 -5.22
CA MET A 720 15.03 -14.87 -6.65
C MET A 720 16.51 -15.11 -6.99
N ASN A 721 17.42 -14.52 -6.21
CA ASN A 721 18.88 -14.71 -6.35
C ASN A 721 19.42 -15.98 -5.66
N LYS A 722 18.57 -16.73 -4.94
CA LYS A 722 18.92 -18.01 -4.29
C LYS A 722 18.47 -19.17 -5.15
#